data_AF-A0A9Q0ANI6-F1
#
_entry.id   AF-A0A9Q0ANI6-F1
#
_cell.length_a   1.000
_cell.length_b   1.000
_cell.length_c   1.000
_cell.angle_alpha   90.00
_cell.angle_beta   90.00
_cell.angle_gamma   90.00
#
_symmetry.space_group_name_H-M   'P 1'
#
loop_
_entity.id
_entity.type
_entity.pdbx_description
1 polymer ?
#
loop_
_entity_poly.entity_id
_entity_poly.type
_entity_poly.pdbx_seq_one_letter_code
_entity_poly.pdbx_strand_id
1 'polypeptide(L)'
;MATRAKDEVPEGAVATPAQDLDTVTLGPGGETDIEAGGEKPQSTNETDPNVVGWDGPLDPQNPMNWPDSKKWLNISLLSLLTIVTPLGSSMFAPGIPSIMVEFHSTSSITATFLVSIYILGFAFGPLIVAPLSEIYGRRPLYIIGNILFAVFTVGTALSKSIGMLLAFRLLMGLSGSVPITIGSGSIADIMPVEKRGRAMSAWALGPLLGPIIGPVAGGYLIRAAGWRWVYWLILILSGIFIPVSVMFLQETFAPALLEQKTRRLRKKTGNLELRSKASGRAGPKEQFRLALVRPLKLLLVTPIVTLNALYVAITYGILYLLITTFSFVYKNEYGFDEGSTGLTFIPSGLGMMIGVVAFGQLTDMMVKQNKAKGVAHKPEVRLAPAITVPSGLTLPIGLFIYGWTTDKGVHWIVPMLGVVIFSAGLMGIMMSVQNYLLDTYPTYAASVTAALAVLRSLLGALLPLGGLQMYNSLGLGWGNSLLAFISLALVPIPVVFFMSEQEQVVITLSPRRGCEFDCDSTGPSQLSGLNLGGRETGYADRFQATDQQPLQIKTHRFAVVAAVPCILLVLQAIVWGPTAFLSCLQNINPAANAVLGLLYKCVTAPDGGSAMMGTTDASLSDIAASLISQRELDLVSCHVTQSLWAGYGHICQVTAARRRGGDPSITNGASPVSLILKYISPPTTASAHDEGHIRKILSYQVEQYFYTRLAPQLPEDVAVAECIASINDGKTTALVLKDLRSPESSLRPKDAFSVSLEKRGELNPTQVLAALNWLAGFHGHFWGRMDQFRRENMLLPPLAEASRQRQRRSVKPSAEPHDRFTVSGVWLNGGYTYLATRRKEYLSLLHDKQSEWSGPLCDPAQPDGISLAERVAELLSPASDSADPGPVSDYETLIHGDVKSENMFASPSGEEVAFVDFQYVGLGLGVCDLAKLFTCSVPATELMGGTAGGTNIQGLEMQPGEKALLLHYIDQLEKSSGKVYPWDIFVRHWEAALVDWLRFQASWGFWGNTDWLEARVRHIIKTSGL
;
A
#
# COMPACT_ATOMS: atom_id res chain seq x y z
N MET A 1 33.19 25.20 -41.01
CA MET A 1 34.54 25.19 -41.63
C MET A 1 35.39 24.14 -40.91
N ALA A 2 36.26 23.36 -41.55
CA ALA A 2 36.35 22.98 -42.96
C ALA A 2 37.33 21.79 -43.12
N THR A 3 36.91 20.70 -43.78
CA THR A 3 37.76 19.80 -44.60
C THR A 3 38.94 19.04 -43.90
N ARG A 4 39.51 17.95 -44.40
CA ARG A 4 39.45 17.29 -45.73
C ARG A 4 39.96 15.83 -45.61
N ALA A 5 39.46 14.96 -46.50
CA ALA A 5 40.15 13.83 -47.16
C ALA A 5 40.87 12.71 -46.35
N LYS A 6 41.24 11.56 -46.94
CA LYS A 6 40.73 10.63 -47.99
C LYS A 6 41.88 9.65 -48.31
N ASP A 7 41.58 8.56 -49.04
CA ASP A 7 42.50 7.70 -49.81
C ASP A 7 43.40 6.71 -48.99
N GLU A 8 43.81 5.50 -49.43
CA GLU A 8 43.44 4.62 -50.57
C GLU A 8 44.06 3.19 -50.38
N VAL A 9 43.35 2.09 -50.75
CA VAL A 9 43.79 0.91 -51.61
C VAL A 9 44.98 0.00 -51.11
N PRO A 10 45.28 -1.25 -51.61
CA PRO A 10 44.67 -2.21 -52.58
C PRO A 10 44.38 -3.67 -52.06
N GLU A 11 44.00 -4.55 -52.99
CA GLU A 11 43.65 -6.00 -52.86
C GLU A 11 44.82 -7.01 -53.08
N GLY A 12 44.56 -8.29 -52.73
CA GLY A 12 45.15 -9.51 -53.35
C GLY A 12 45.97 -10.42 -52.41
N ALA A 13 45.94 -11.78 -52.49
CA ALA A 13 45.09 -12.71 -53.23
C ALA A 13 45.25 -14.18 -52.71
N VAL A 14 44.20 -15.00 -52.82
CA VAL A 14 44.16 -16.50 -52.94
C VAL A 14 44.90 -17.41 -51.93
N ALA A 15 44.17 -18.31 -51.24
CA ALA A 15 44.38 -19.79 -51.21
C ALA A 15 43.42 -20.55 -50.25
N THR A 16 43.08 -21.80 -50.60
CA THR A 16 42.34 -22.85 -49.86
C THR A 16 42.71 -24.22 -50.44
N PRO A 17 42.47 -25.38 -49.78
CA PRO A 17 42.23 -25.69 -48.35
C PRO A 17 43.08 -26.89 -47.81
N ALA A 18 42.98 -27.23 -46.51
CA ALA A 18 42.68 -28.60 -45.98
C ALA A 18 43.09 -28.86 -44.50
N GLN A 19 42.09 -29.35 -43.73
CA GLN A 19 42.14 -30.35 -42.63
C GLN A 19 42.79 -30.07 -41.24
N ASP A 20 41.92 -30.22 -40.23
CA ASP A 20 42.03 -31.01 -38.98
C ASP A 20 43.19 -30.69 -37.99
N LEU A 21 43.00 -30.44 -36.69
CA LEU A 21 41.87 -30.47 -35.75
C LEU A 21 42.11 -29.29 -34.73
N ASP A 22 41.37 -28.96 -33.65
CA ASP A 22 40.34 -29.64 -32.86
C ASP A 22 39.37 -28.61 -32.17
N THR A 23 38.84 -28.96 -30.99
CA THR A 23 37.62 -28.49 -30.33
C THR A 23 37.80 -27.51 -29.15
N VAL A 24 37.01 -26.42 -29.15
CA VAL A 24 36.22 -25.95 -27.97
C VAL A 24 34.91 -25.34 -28.47
N THR A 25 33.77 -25.93 -28.12
CA THR A 25 32.42 -25.45 -28.47
C THR A 25 31.70 -24.83 -27.28
N LEU A 26 31.15 -23.63 -27.47
CA LEU A 26 30.19 -22.98 -26.57
C LEU A 26 28.91 -22.69 -27.34
N GLY A 27 27.78 -23.27 -26.91
CA GLY A 27 26.48 -23.13 -27.57
C GLY A 27 25.64 -21.94 -27.08
N PRO A 28 24.72 -21.42 -27.90
CA PRO A 28 23.75 -20.40 -27.49
C PRO A 28 22.52 -21.03 -26.80
N GLY A 29 21.99 -20.36 -25.77
CA GLY A 29 20.79 -20.82 -25.04
C GLY A 29 19.48 -20.19 -25.53
N GLY A 30 18.35 -20.83 -25.19
CA GLY A 30 17.01 -20.22 -25.35
C GLY A 30 15.86 -21.20 -25.56
N GLU A 31 15.54 -22.04 -24.58
CA GLU A 31 14.26 -22.78 -24.52
C GLU A 31 13.54 -22.55 -23.18
N THR A 32 12.22 -22.74 -23.20
CA THR A 32 11.29 -22.45 -22.09
C THR A 32 10.60 -23.74 -21.65
N ASP A 33 10.94 -24.24 -20.47
CA ASP A 33 10.30 -25.45 -19.94
C ASP A 33 9.17 -25.13 -18.95
N ILE A 34 8.04 -25.79 -19.19
CA ILE A 34 6.98 -26.05 -18.22
C ILE A 34 6.99 -27.57 -18.04
N GLU A 35 7.38 -28.05 -16.88
CA GLU A 35 7.39 -29.49 -16.61
C GLU A 35 5.96 -30.05 -16.57
N ALA A 36 5.70 -31.00 -17.47
CA ALA A 36 4.68 -32.02 -17.34
C ALA A 36 5.30 -33.35 -17.80
N GLY A 37 5.00 -34.44 -17.09
CA GLY A 37 5.82 -35.66 -17.07
C GLY A 37 6.16 -36.29 -18.42
N GLY A 38 7.47 -36.41 -18.67
CA GLY A 38 8.12 -37.69 -18.95
C GLY A 38 7.84 -38.41 -20.27
N GLU A 39 8.65 -38.13 -21.29
CA GLU A 39 9.14 -39.14 -22.24
C GLU A 39 10.54 -38.76 -22.76
N LYS A 40 11.42 -39.74 -23.02
CA LYS A 40 12.79 -39.47 -23.52
C LYS A 40 12.76 -39.11 -25.00
N PRO A 41 13.59 -38.16 -25.47
CA PRO A 41 13.65 -37.81 -26.88
C PRO A 41 14.28 -38.93 -27.72
N GLN A 42 13.52 -39.48 -28.67
CA GLN A 42 14.09 -40.14 -29.84
C GLN A 42 14.55 -39.07 -30.85
N SER A 43 15.70 -39.32 -31.47
CA SER A 43 16.30 -38.40 -32.44
C SER A 43 15.70 -38.56 -33.84
N THR A 44 14.65 -37.81 -34.15
CA THR A 44 14.21 -37.53 -35.53
C THR A 44 13.86 -36.05 -35.69
N ASN A 45 14.45 -35.40 -36.70
CA ASN A 45 14.04 -34.07 -37.15
C ASN A 45 12.73 -34.17 -37.95
N GLU A 46 11.64 -34.57 -37.30
CA GLU A 46 10.29 -34.35 -37.83
C GLU A 46 9.81 -32.97 -37.34
N THR A 47 10.19 -31.93 -38.07
CA THR A 47 9.48 -30.65 -37.98
C THR A 47 8.04 -30.90 -38.38
N ASP A 48 7.12 -30.85 -37.42
CA ASP A 48 5.66 -30.97 -37.65
C ASP A 48 5.28 -30.15 -38.90
N PRO A 49 4.82 -30.81 -39.99
CA PRO A 49 4.55 -30.14 -41.25
C PRO A 49 3.41 -29.12 -41.15
N ASN A 50 2.62 -29.15 -40.06
CA ASN A 50 1.62 -28.16 -39.75
C ASN A 50 2.19 -26.91 -39.03
N VAL A 51 3.46 -26.86 -38.61
CA VAL A 51 4.04 -25.69 -37.91
C VAL A 51 4.69 -24.69 -38.88
N VAL A 52 4.06 -23.52 -39.02
CA VAL A 52 4.53 -22.43 -39.89
C VAL A 52 5.56 -21.55 -39.17
N GLY A 53 6.78 -21.51 -39.72
CA GLY A 53 7.90 -20.66 -39.28
C GLY A 53 8.40 -19.69 -40.35
N TRP A 54 9.62 -19.17 -40.15
CA TRP A 54 10.39 -18.43 -41.16
C TRP A 54 10.99 -19.37 -42.21
N ASP A 55 11.15 -18.91 -43.44
CA ASP A 55 11.67 -19.72 -44.56
C ASP A 55 13.21 -19.90 -44.51
N GLY A 56 13.86 -19.39 -43.47
CA GLY A 56 15.29 -19.52 -43.20
C GLY A 56 15.78 -18.44 -42.21
N PRO A 57 17.05 -18.51 -41.76
CA PRO A 57 17.61 -17.49 -40.86
C PRO A 57 17.68 -16.09 -41.49
N LEU A 58 17.73 -16.00 -42.82
CA LEU A 58 17.76 -14.76 -43.61
C LEU A 58 16.41 -14.37 -44.22
N ASP A 59 15.28 -14.93 -43.75
CA ASP A 59 13.93 -14.60 -44.26
C ASP A 59 13.67 -13.07 -44.22
N PRO A 60 13.40 -12.40 -45.36
CA PRO A 60 13.15 -10.95 -45.41
C PRO A 60 11.88 -10.50 -44.68
N GLN A 61 10.97 -11.43 -44.34
CA GLN A 61 9.77 -11.17 -43.55
C GLN A 61 10.09 -11.02 -42.06
N ASN A 62 11.21 -11.56 -41.58
CA ASN A 62 11.68 -11.37 -40.20
C ASN A 62 12.18 -9.92 -40.01
N PRO A 63 11.61 -9.13 -39.08
CA PRO A 63 12.00 -7.73 -38.87
C PRO A 63 13.47 -7.52 -38.47
N MET A 64 14.11 -8.52 -37.86
CA MET A 64 15.55 -8.51 -37.57
C MET A 64 16.40 -8.47 -38.84
N ASN A 65 15.90 -8.97 -39.97
CA ASN A 65 16.62 -9.05 -41.25
C ASN A 65 16.37 -7.84 -42.16
N TRP A 66 15.57 -6.85 -41.73
CA TRP A 66 15.33 -5.66 -42.52
C TRP A 66 16.59 -4.81 -42.73
N PRO A 67 16.72 -4.10 -43.87
CA PRO A 67 17.82 -3.16 -44.09
C PRO A 67 17.77 -2.02 -43.06
N ASP A 68 18.94 -1.54 -42.63
CA ASP A 68 19.06 -0.54 -41.56
C ASP A 68 18.25 0.74 -41.86
N SER A 69 18.14 1.16 -43.13
CA SER A 69 17.27 2.28 -43.54
C SER A 69 15.81 2.10 -43.15
N LYS A 70 15.26 0.90 -43.33
CA LYS A 70 13.88 0.54 -42.97
C LYS A 70 13.69 0.45 -41.45
N LYS A 71 14.70 -0.04 -40.73
CA LYS A 71 14.69 -0.06 -39.25
C LYS A 71 14.72 1.36 -38.68
N TRP A 72 15.64 2.21 -39.15
CA TRP A 72 15.75 3.60 -38.74
C TRP A 72 14.53 4.45 -39.15
N LEU A 73 13.89 4.17 -40.29
CA LEU A 73 12.61 4.81 -40.65
C LEU A 73 11.52 4.50 -39.62
N ASN A 74 11.34 3.23 -39.25
CA ASN A 74 10.38 2.86 -38.20
C ASN A 74 10.73 3.54 -36.86
N ILE A 75 11.99 3.50 -36.43
CA ILE A 75 12.43 4.17 -35.18
C ILE A 75 12.14 5.67 -35.22
N SER A 76 12.42 6.34 -36.35
CA SER A 76 12.17 7.78 -36.52
C SER A 76 10.68 8.11 -36.39
N LEU A 77 9.81 7.31 -37.02
CA LEU A 77 8.36 7.47 -36.92
C LEU A 77 7.86 7.21 -35.49
N LEU A 78 8.38 6.18 -34.82
CA LEU A 78 8.08 5.92 -33.41
C LEU A 78 8.50 7.10 -32.53
N SER A 79 9.69 7.68 -32.72
CA SER A 79 10.15 8.86 -31.99
C SER A 79 9.25 10.09 -32.22
N LEU A 80 8.82 10.32 -33.47
CA LEU A 80 7.93 11.42 -33.85
C LEU A 80 6.51 11.25 -33.27
N LEU A 81 5.96 10.04 -33.24
CA LEU A 81 4.70 9.77 -32.52
C LEU A 81 4.88 9.95 -31.01
N THR A 82 6.03 9.54 -30.46
CA THR A 82 6.29 9.58 -29.02
C THR A 82 6.45 11.02 -28.49
N ILE A 83 7.10 11.92 -29.22
CA ILE A 83 7.32 13.32 -28.74
C ILE A 83 6.03 14.14 -28.64
N VAL A 84 5.01 13.87 -29.47
CA VAL A 84 3.71 14.55 -29.42
C VAL A 84 3.02 14.33 -28.06
N THR A 85 3.21 13.16 -27.45
CA THR A 85 2.48 12.79 -26.25
C THR A 85 2.90 13.56 -24.99
N PRO A 86 4.20 13.68 -24.61
CA PRO A 86 4.59 14.56 -23.51
C PRO A 86 4.37 16.04 -23.81
N LEU A 87 4.43 16.49 -25.09
CA LEU A 87 4.01 17.84 -25.45
C LEU A 87 2.55 18.11 -25.04
N GLY A 88 1.63 17.16 -25.31
CA GLY A 88 0.24 17.24 -24.82
C GLY A 88 0.08 17.23 -23.29
N SER A 89 1.04 16.65 -22.58
CA SER A 89 1.08 16.70 -21.11
C SER A 89 1.41 18.10 -20.59
N SER A 90 2.45 18.73 -21.15
CA SER A 90 3.15 19.87 -20.52
C SER A 90 2.90 21.23 -21.18
N MET A 91 2.63 21.28 -22.49
CA MET A 91 2.63 22.52 -23.28
C MET A 91 1.56 23.53 -22.84
N PHE A 92 0.48 23.08 -22.21
CA PHE A 92 -0.56 23.97 -21.71
C PHE A 92 -0.29 24.56 -20.31
N ALA A 93 0.73 24.05 -19.58
CA ALA A 93 0.92 24.34 -18.16
C ALA A 93 1.08 25.83 -17.81
N PRO A 94 1.83 26.67 -18.57
CA PRO A 94 1.89 28.11 -18.30
C PRO A 94 0.53 28.83 -18.35
N GLY A 95 -0.46 28.25 -19.04
CA GLY A 95 -1.80 28.82 -19.21
C GLY A 95 -2.83 28.39 -18.17
N ILE A 96 -2.47 27.55 -17.18
CA ILE A 96 -3.40 27.13 -16.12
C ILE A 96 -4.07 28.33 -15.43
N PRO A 97 -3.34 29.42 -15.03
CA PRO A 97 -3.99 30.57 -14.39
C PRO A 97 -5.10 31.17 -15.27
N SER A 98 -4.85 31.30 -16.58
CA SER A 98 -5.81 31.85 -17.55
C SER A 98 -7.01 30.92 -17.78
N ILE A 99 -6.81 29.61 -17.75
CA ILE A 99 -7.89 28.59 -17.81
C ILE A 99 -8.80 28.68 -16.57
N MET A 100 -8.20 28.85 -15.38
CA MET A 100 -8.94 28.96 -14.12
C MET A 100 -9.79 30.23 -14.07
N VAL A 101 -9.29 31.35 -14.60
CA VAL A 101 -10.05 32.59 -14.78
C VAL A 101 -11.19 32.40 -15.79
N GLU A 102 -10.93 31.84 -16.98
CA GLU A 102 -11.96 31.65 -18.02
C GLU A 102 -13.14 30.80 -17.52
N PHE A 103 -12.84 29.72 -16.80
CA PHE A 103 -13.86 28.83 -16.23
C PHE A 103 -14.31 29.21 -14.80
N HIS A 104 -14.00 30.43 -14.35
CA HIS A 104 -14.50 31.02 -13.09
C HIS A 104 -14.26 30.13 -11.86
N SER A 105 -13.08 29.51 -11.77
CA SER A 105 -12.71 28.56 -10.71
C SER A 105 -11.57 29.10 -9.85
N THR A 106 -11.73 29.01 -8.53
CA THR A 106 -10.74 29.42 -7.52
C THR A 106 -10.04 28.23 -6.84
N SER A 107 -10.38 26.99 -7.23
CA SER A 107 -9.87 25.77 -6.59
C SER A 107 -8.43 25.46 -6.99
N SER A 108 -7.51 25.51 -6.02
CA SER A 108 -6.10 25.13 -6.19
C SER A 108 -5.91 23.64 -6.51
N ILE A 109 -6.77 22.76 -6.00
CA ILE A 109 -6.83 21.34 -6.35
C ILE A 109 -7.20 21.19 -7.84
N THR A 110 -8.16 21.97 -8.32
CA THR A 110 -8.58 21.90 -9.73
C THR A 110 -7.48 22.39 -10.67
N ALA A 111 -6.75 23.45 -10.30
CA ALA A 111 -5.62 23.95 -11.07
C ALA A 111 -4.49 22.92 -11.24
N THR A 112 -4.10 22.25 -10.16
CA THR A 112 -3.07 21.20 -10.20
C THR A 112 -3.55 19.94 -10.91
N PHE A 113 -4.80 19.54 -10.69
CA PHE A 113 -5.40 18.35 -11.33
C PHE A 113 -5.52 18.47 -12.85
N LEU A 114 -5.71 19.68 -13.39
CA LEU A 114 -5.72 19.90 -14.84
C LEU A 114 -4.44 19.37 -15.52
N VAL A 115 -3.28 19.49 -14.87
CA VAL A 115 -2.03 18.90 -15.39
C VAL A 115 -1.98 17.41 -15.10
N SER A 116 -2.19 17.05 -13.83
CA SER A 116 -1.84 15.73 -13.32
C SER A 116 -2.81 14.62 -13.77
N ILE A 117 -4.06 14.95 -14.13
CA ILE A 117 -5.03 13.98 -14.66
C ILE A 117 -4.57 13.34 -15.99
N TYR A 118 -3.74 14.02 -16.76
CA TYR A 118 -3.15 13.46 -17.98
C TYR A 118 -2.19 12.30 -17.66
N ILE A 119 -1.42 12.44 -16.57
CA ILE A 119 -0.52 11.40 -16.05
C ILE A 119 -1.32 10.25 -15.41
N LEU A 120 -2.51 10.52 -14.88
CA LEU A 120 -3.43 9.45 -14.47
C LEU A 120 -3.81 8.55 -15.66
N GLY A 121 -4.00 9.14 -16.86
CA GLY A 121 -4.14 8.39 -18.11
C GLY A 121 -2.93 7.52 -18.45
N PHE A 122 -1.71 8.01 -18.19
CA PHE A 122 -0.46 7.24 -18.31
C PHE A 122 -0.30 6.13 -17.25
N ALA A 123 -1.03 6.16 -16.13
CA ALA A 123 -1.02 5.06 -15.16
C ALA A 123 -1.80 3.84 -15.69
N PHE A 124 -2.98 4.08 -16.27
CA PHE A 124 -3.89 3.01 -16.70
C PHE A 124 -3.70 2.56 -18.16
N GLY A 125 -3.27 3.46 -19.05
CA GLY A 125 -3.05 3.15 -20.46
C GLY A 125 -2.10 1.97 -20.71
N PRO A 126 -0.90 1.92 -20.10
CA PRO A 126 0.05 0.82 -20.29
C PRO A 126 -0.51 -0.56 -19.92
N LEU A 127 -1.36 -0.64 -18.88
CA LEU A 127 -2.01 -1.88 -18.42
C LEU A 127 -2.96 -2.48 -19.47
N ILE A 128 -3.50 -1.64 -20.37
CA ILE A 128 -4.38 -2.07 -21.45
C ILE A 128 -3.57 -2.30 -22.74
N VAL A 129 -2.64 -1.40 -23.05
CA VAL A 129 -1.92 -1.39 -24.33
C VAL A 129 -0.87 -2.50 -24.41
N ALA A 130 -0.09 -2.75 -23.34
CA ALA A 130 0.96 -3.76 -23.38
C ALA A 130 0.40 -5.17 -23.69
N PRO A 131 -0.62 -5.70 -22.98
CA PRO A 131 -1.21 -7.00 -23.30
C PRO A 131 -1.83 -7.05 -24.69
N LEU A 132 -2.55 -6.01 -25.10
CA LEU A 132 -3.16 -5.95 -26.45
C LEU A 132 -2.09 -6.01 -27.55
N SER A 133 -0.87 -5.50 -27.30
CA SER A 133 0.20 -5.48 -28.29
C SER A 133 0.85 -6.84 -28.53
N GLU A 134 0.73 -7.75 -27.56
CA GLU A 134 1.15 -9.14 -27.67
C GLU A 134 0.08 -10.00 -28.38
N ILE A 135 -1.19 -9.58 -28.34
CA ILE A 135 -2.32 -10.28 -29.00
C ILE A 135 -2.51 -9.81 -30.45
N TYR A 136 -2.45 -8.50 -30.69
CA TYR A 136 -2.83 -7.87 -31.98
C TYR A 136 -1.64 -7.32 -32.79
N GLY A 137 -0.42 -7.37 -32.25
CA GLY A 137 0.76 -6.72 -32.83
C GLY A 137 0.88 -5.24 -32.44
N ARG A 138 1.99 -4.60 -32.82
CA ARG A 138 2.31 -3.22 -32.41
C ARG A 138 1.65 -2.19 -33.33
N ARG A 139 1.67 -2.39 -34.66
CA ARG A 139 1.25 -1.39 -35.67
C ARG A 139 -0.22 -0.96 -35.53
N PRO A 140 -1.21 -1.87 -35.36
CA PRO A 140 -2.61 -1.46 -35.22
C PRO A 140 -2.82 -0.55 -34.00
N LEU A 141 -2.13 -0.82 -32.90
CA LEU A 141 -2.25 -0.02 -31.68
C LEU A 141 -1.64 1.36 -31.82
N TYR A 142 -0.47 1.52 -32.46
CA TYR A 142 0.05 2.86 -32.76
C TYR A 142 -0.95 3.68 -33.57
N ILE A 143 -1.56 3.09 -34.62
CA ILE A 143 -2.50 3.80 -35.49
C ILE A 143 -3.78 4.17 -34.72
N ILE A 144 -4.45 3.19 -34.11
CA ILE A 144 -5.71 3.41 -33.37
C ILE A 144 -5.50 4.34 -32.17
N GLY A 145 -4.43 4.13 -31.41
CA GLY A 145 -4.07 4.95 -30.25
C GLY A 145 -3.81 6.42 -30.61
N ASN A 146 -3.06 6.69 -31.67
CA ASN A 146 -2.81 8.07 -32.09
C ASN A 146 -4.05 8.72 -32.75
N ILE A 147 -4.91 7.96 -33.44
CA ILE A 147 -6.21 8.47 -33.91
C ILE A 147 -7.10 8.87 -32.72
N LEU A 148 -7.21 8.02 -31.70
CA LEU A 148 -7.95 8.34 -30.47
C LEU A 148 -7.35 9.56 -29.75
N PHE A 149 -6.02 9.64 -29.67
CA PHE A 149 -5.32 10.81 -29.14
C PHE A 149 -5.69 12.10 -29.89
N ALA A 150 -5.73 12.09 -31.22
CA ALA A 150 -6.14 13.23 -32.02
C ALA A 150 -7.62 13.62 -31.77
N VAL A 151 -8.54 12.65 -31.71
CA VAL A 151 -9.96 12.89 -31.39
C VAL A 151 -10.12 13.49 -29.99
N PHE A 152 -9.42 12.97 -28.97
CA PHE A 152 -9.48 13.52 -27.62
C PHE A 152 -8.75 14.88 -27.51
N THR A 153 -7.74 15.14 -28.34
CA THR A 153 -7.13 16.47 -28.49
C THR A 153 -8.14 17.49 -29.01
N VAL A 154 -8.97 17.13 -30.00
CA VAL A 154 -10.09 17.99 -30.48
C VAL A 154 -11.10 18.26 -29.35
N GLY A 155 -11.51 17.23 -28.60
CA GLY A 155 -12.41 17.39 -27.45
C GLY A 155 -11.82 18.31 -26.36
N THR A 156 -10.51 18.22 -26.14
CA THR A 156 -9.75 19.08 -25.23
C THR A 156 -9.73 20.54 -25.73
N ALA A 157 -9.46 20.78 -27.01
CA ALA A 157 -9.46 22.10 -27.62
C ALA A 157 -10.85 22.78 -27.61
N LEU A 158 -11.90 21.99 -27.83
CA LEU A 158 -13.31 22.45 -27.86
C LEU A 158 -13.98 22.45 -26.48
N SER A 159 -13.22 22.22 -25.39
CA SER A 159 -13.79 22.13 -24.04
C SER A 159 -14.40 23.46 -23.57
N LYS A 160 -15.64 23.37 -23.06
CA LYS A 160 -16.45 24.50 -22.55
C LYS A 160 -16.65 24.50 -21.04
N SER A 161 -16.08 23.51 -20.34
CA SER A 161 -16.09 23.43 -18.88
C SER A 161 -14.86 22.67 -18.38
N ILE A 162 -14.51 22.87 -17.11
CA ILE A 162 -13.41 22.16 -16.45
C ILE A 162 -13.66 20.65 -16.46
N GLY A 163 -14.88 20.18 -16.19
CA GLY A 163 -15.20 18.74 -16.22
C GLY A 163 -14.98 18.11 -17.59
N MET A 164 -15.36 18.81 -18.66
CA MET A 164 -15.10 18.40 -20.04
C MET A 164 -13.59 18.38 -20.35
N LEU A 165 -12.86 19.40 -19.91
CA LEU A 165 -11.42 19.53 -20.09
C LEU A 165 -10.65 18.40 -19.35
N LEU A 166 -11.03 18.10 -18.11
CA LEU A 166 -10.46 16.99 -17.33
C LEU A 166 -10.73 15.64 -18.01
N ALA A 167 -11.99 15.37 -18.39
CA ALA A 167 -12.37 14.10 -19.03
C ALA A 167 -11.61 13.86 -20.34
N PHE A 168 -11.52 14.85 -21.23
CA PHE A 168 -10.76 14.71 -22.48
C PHE A 168 -9.25 14.63 -22.24
N ARG A 169 -8.69 15.33 -21.25
CA ARG A 169 -7.26 15.18 -20.90
C ARG A 169 -6.93 13.80 -20.32
N LEU A 170 -7.81 13.20 -19.53
CA LEU A 170 -7.65 11.81 -19.06
C LEU A 170 -7.61 10.83 -20.23
N LEU A 171 -8.58 10.95 -21.15
CA LEU A 171 -8.68 10.10 -22.34
C LEU A 171 -7.49 10.29 -23.29
N MET A 172 -7.07 11.55 -23.51
CA MET A 172 -5.89 11.90 -24.29
C MET A 172 -4.61 11.31 -23.68
N GLY A 173 -4.48 11.29 -22.34
CA GLY A 173 -3.39 10.60 -21.65
C GLY A 173 -3.42 9.09 -21.86
N LEU A 174 -4.60 8.47 -21.70
CA LEU A 174 -4.78 7.02 -21.88
C LEU A 174 -4.41 6.57 -23.30
N SER A 175 -4.93 7.24 -24.33
CA SER A 175 -4.59 6.95 -25.73
C SER A 175 -3.14 7.32 -26.07
N GLY A 176 -2.64 8.40 -25.48
CA GLY A 176 -1.28 8.89 -25.66
C GLY A 176 -0.21 7.96 -25.09
N SER A 177 -0.54 7.17 -24.06
CA SER A 177 0.39 6.21 -23.47
C SER A 177 0.95 5.17 -24.46
N VAL A 178 0.28 4.95 -25.60
CA VAL A 178 0.62 3.89 -26.57
C VAL A 178 2.07 3.95 -27.05
N PRO A 179 2.53 5.02 -27.73
CA PRO A 179 3.91 5.09 -28.22
C PRO A 179 4.98 4.98 -27.12
N ILE A 180 4.69 5.44 -25.91
CA ILE A 180 5.58 5.31 -24.75
C ILE A 180 5.63 3.85 -24.24
N THR A 181 4.50 3.14 -24.24
CA THR A 181 4.35 1.78 -23.70
C THR A 181 5.03 0.73 -24.57
N ILE A 182 4.79 0.77 -25.89
CA ILE A 182 5.22 -0.30 -26.82
C ILE A 182 6.41 0.08 -27.70
N GLY A 183 6.88 1.33 -27.63
CA GLY A 183 8.03 1.83 -28.40
C GLY A 183 9.31 1.02 -28.17
N SER A 184 9.65 0.75 -26.91
CA SER A 184 10.81 -0.08 -26.53
C SER A 184 10.66 -1.52 -27.04
N GLY A 185 9.46 -2.10 -26.95
CA GLY A 185 9.15 -3.42 -27.52
C GLY A 185 9.40 -3.47 -29.02
N SER A 186 8.85 -2.53 -29.79
CA SER A 186 9.08 -2.43 -31.24
C SER A 186 10.56 -2.24 -31.62
N ILE A 187 11.36 -1.58 -30.80
CA ILE A 187 12.82 -1.45 -31.02
C ILE A 187 13.51 -2.78 -30.74
N ALA A 188 13.13 -3.48 -29.66
CA ALA A 188 13.67 -4.80 -29.34
C ALA A 188 13.31 -5.86 -30.39
N ASP A 189 12.14 -5.74 -31.01
CA ASP A 189 11.62 -6.63 -32.07
C ASP A 189 12.39 -6.48 -33.41
N ILE A 190 13.11 -5.37 -33.65
CA ILE A 190 13.82 -5.09 -34.93
C ILE A 190 15.33 -4.83 -34.83
N MET A 191 15.87 -4.54 -33.64
CA MET A 191 17.30 -4.25 -33.45
C MET A 191 18.02 -5.39 -32.72
N PRO A 192 19.18 -5.85 -33.25
CA PRO A 192 20.04 -6.81 -32.56
C PRO A 192 20.62 -6.15 -31.29
N VAL A 193 20.98 -6.98 -30.31
CA VAL A 193 21.26 -6.57 -28.93
C VAL A 193 22.36 -5.50 -28.85
N GLU A 194 23.38 -5.60 -29.70
CA GLU A 194 24.55 -4.72 -29.75
C GLU A 194 24.20 -3.32 -30.27
N LYS A 195 23.25 -3.23 -31.21
CA LYS A 195 22.76 -1.94 -31.76
C LYS A 195 21.58 -1.36 -30.98
N ARG A 196 20.87 -2.18 -30.19
CA ARG A 196 19.62 -1.85 -29.49
C ARG A 196 19.76 -0.62 -28.59
N GLY A 197 20.85 -0.49 -27.82
CA GLY A 197 21.07 0.66 -26.93
C GLY A 197 21.02 2.00 -27.66
N ARG A 198 21.71 2.13 -28.80
CA ARG A 198 21.71 3.36 -29.61
C ARG A 198 20.32 3.70 -30.17
N ALA A 199 19.56 2.69 -30.59
CA ALA A 199 18.19 2.86 -31.07
C ALA A 199 17.23 3.30 -29.95
N MET A 200 17.33 2.69 -28.76
CA MET A 200 16.57 3.07 -27.57
C MET A 200 16.86 4.51 -27.15
N SER A 201 18.13 4.94 -27.11
CA SER A 201 18.49 6.32 -26.77
C SER A 201 17.95 7.33 -27.78
N ALA A 202 17.96 7.01 -29.08
CA ALA A 202 17.40 7.88 -30.12
C ALA A 202 15.87 8.06 -29.98
N TRP A 203 15.16 7.01 -29.53
CA TRP A 203 13.73 7.08 -29.22
C TRP A 203 13.45 7.81 -27.91
N ALA A 204 14.23 7.56 -26.86
CA ALA A 204 14.08 8.17 -25.54
C ALA A 204 14.22 9.71 -25.53
N LEU A 205 14.86 10.29 -26.55
CA LEU A 205 14.87 11.73 -26.77
C LEU A 205 13.45 12.32 -26.92
N GLY A 206 12.49 11.60 -27.51
CA GLY A 206 11.11 12.08 -27.66
C GLY A 206 10.43 12.34 -26.29
N PRO A 207 10.33 11.32 -25.42
CA PRO A 207 9.89 11.48 -24.03
C PRO A 207 10.62 12.57 -23.24
N LEU A 208 11.95 12.68 -23.40
CA LEU A 208 12.78 13.62 -22.66
C LEU A 208 12.61 15.08 -23.12
N LEU A 209 12.48 15.33 -24.43
CA LEU A 209 12.39 16.69 -24.99
C LEU A 209 11.01 17.34 -24.83
N GLY A 210 9.93 16.55 -24.79
CA GLY A 210 8.57 17.09 -24.71
C GLY A 210 8.28 17.96 -23.46
N PRO A 211 8.70 17.57 -22.24
CA PRO A 211 8.60 18.43 -21.05
C PRO A 211 9.45 19.71 -21.11
N ILE A 212 10.47 19.76 -21.98
CA ILE A 212 11.39 20.90 -22.13
C ILE A 212 10.82 21.90 -23.15
N ILE A 213 10.52 21.41 -24.35
CA ILE A 213 10.07 22.22 -25.49
C ILE A 213 8.61 22.64 -25.29
N GLY A 214 7.80 21.77 -24.68
CA GLY A 214 6.37 21.99 -24.47
C GLY A 214 6.08 23.30 -23.76
N PRO A 215 6.41 23.48 -22.47
CA PRO A 215 6.06 24.69 -21.74
C PRO A 215 6.63 25.97 -22.35
N VAL A 216 7.80 25.90 -23.02
CA VAL A 216 8.41 27.03 -23.73
C VAL A 216 7.54 27.45 -24.93
N ALA A 217 7.30 26.53 -25.86
CA ALA A 217 6.46 26.82 -27.04
C ALA A 217 5.02 27.17 -26.62
N GLY A 218 4.54 26.51 -25.58
CA GLY A 218 3.27 26.73 -24.92
C GLY A 218 3.10 28.15 -24.39
N GLY A 219 4.01 28.61 -23.53
CA GLY A 219 3.93 29.94 -22.91
C GLY A 219 3.77 31.07 -23.91
N TYR A 220 4.60 31.07 -24.97
CA TYR A 220 4.49 32.06 -26.04
C TYR A 220 3.22 31.89 -26.90
N LEU A 221 2.81 30.65 -27.21
CA LEU A 221 1.59 30.39 -27.98
C LEU A 221 0.30 30.76 -27.21
N ILE A 222 0.27 30.49 -25.91
CA ILE A 222 -0.81 30.86 -25.00
C ILE A 222 -0.93 32.38 -24.92
N ARG A 223 0.20 33.10 -24.81
CA ARG A 223 0.24 34.57 -24.83
C ARG A 223 -0.21 35.16 -26.18
N ALA A 224 0.13 34.53 -27.30
CA ALA A 224 -0.17 35.05 -28.63
C ALA A 224 -1.60 34.72 -29.13
N ALA A 225 -2.12 33.53 -28.82
CA ALA A 225 -3.36 33.00 -29.42
C ALA A 225 -4.32 32.35 -28.39
N GLY A 226 -3.94 32.26 -27.12
CA GLY A 226 -4.74 31.63 -26.07
C GLY A 226 -4.53 30.12 -25.93
N TRP A 227 -4.93 29.57 -24.79
CA TRP A 227 -4.59 28.20 -24.40
C TRP A 227 -5.17 27.10 -25.30
N ARG A 228 -6.27 27.35 -26.02
CA ARG A 228 -6.85 26.36 -26.96
C ARG A 228 -5.93 26.07 -28.15
N TRP A 229 -5.12 27.05 -28.56
CA TRP A 229 -4.18 26.87 -29.68
C TRP A 229 -3.04 25.90 -29.37
N VAL A 230 -2.73 25.65 -28.10
CA VAL A 230 -1.84 24.55 -27.68
C VAL A 230 -2.33 23.22 -28.24
N TYR A 231 -3.62 22.92 -28.06
CA TYR A 231 -4.23 21.68 -28.52
C TYR A 231 -4.41 21.65 -30.05
N TRP A 232 -4.68 22.79 -30.69
CA TRP A 232 -4.68 22.87 -32.15
C TRP A 232 -3.30 22.60 -32.76
N LEU A 233 -2.21 23.08 -32.16
CA LEU A 233 -0.84 22.77 -32.60
C LEU A 233 -0.51 21.28 -32.42
N ILE A 234 -0.87 20.68 -31.27
CA ILE A 234 -0.73 19.23 -31.04
C ILE A 234 -1.52 18.42 -32.07
N LEU A 235 -2.73 18.87 -32.42
CA LEU A 235 -3.56 18.23 -33.43
C LEU A 235 -2.94 18.33 -34.83
N ILE A 236 -2.34 19.47 -35.21
CA ILE A 236 -1.65 19.63 -36.50
C ILE A 236 -0.47 18.66 -36.59
N LEU A 237 0.37 18.58 -35.54
CA LEU A 237 1.50 17.63 -35.49
C LEU A 237 1.01 16.18 -35.59
N SER A 238 -0.04 15.83 -34.83
CA SER A 238 -0.69 14.51 -34.90
C SER A 238 -1.24 14.21 -36.29
N GLY A 239 -1.91 15.19 -36.91
CA GLY A 239 -2.51 15.10 -38.24
C GLY A 239 -1.49 14.95 -39.37
N ILE A 240 -0.23 15.33 -39.15
CA ILE A 240 0.89 15.04 -40.06
C ILE A 240 1.47 13.65 -39.77
N PHE A 241 1.75 13.32 -38.51
CA PHE A 241 2.46 12.08 -38.17
C PHE A 241 1.58 10.83 -38.28
N ILE A 242 0.25 10.92 -38.10
CA ILE A 242 -0.67 9.78 -38.23
C ILE A 242 -0.72 9.26 -39.68
N PRO A 243 -1.01 10.06 -40.72
CA PRO A 243 -0.99 9.58 -42.11
C PRO A 243 0.37 9.02 -42.54
N VAL A 244 1.46 9.72 -42.19
CA VAL A 244 2.83 9.25 -42.46
C VAL A 244 3.08 7.90 -41.79
N SER A 245 2.64 7.71 -40.55
CA SER A 245 2.76 6.42 -39.85
C SER A 245 1.87 5.33 -40.46
N VAL A 246 0.65 5.65 -40.89
CA VAL A 246 -0.23 4.70 -41.61
C VAL A 246 0.44 4.20 -42.89
N MET A 247 1.11 5.09 -43.64
CA MET A 247 1.81 4.75 -44.89
C MET A 247 3.12 3.99 -44.68
N PHE A 248 3.97 4.42 -43.73
CA PHE A 248 5.37 3.98 -43.66
C PHE A 248 5.71 3.08 -42.44
N LEU A 249 4.95 3.15 -41.34
CA LEU A 249 5.19 2.30 -40.17
C LEU A 249 4.79 0.85 -40.49
N GLN A 250 5.65 -0.11 -40.19
CA GLN A 250 5.41 -1.53 -40.45
C GLN A 250 5.22 -2.34 -39.16
N GLU A 251 4.59 -3.50 -39.26
CA GLU A 251 4.43 -4.39 -38.11
C GLU A 251 5.78 -5.01 -37.75
N THR A 252 6.12 -4.94 -36.46
CA THR A 252 7.41 -5.35 -35.91
C THR A 252 7.29 -6.65 -35.11
N PHE A 253 6.11 -7.00 -34.63
CA PHE A 253 5.92 -8.18 -33.78
C PHE A 253 5.98 -9.49 -34.58
N ALA A 254 7.07 -10.25 -34.41
CA ALA A 254 7.30 -11.51 -35.11
C ALA A 254 6.14 -12.54 -34.99
N PRO A 255 5.50 -12.75 -33.81
CA PRO A 255 4.35 -13.66 -33.71
C PRO A 255 3.15 -13.24 -34.57
N ALA A 256 2.83 -11.95 -34.63
CA ALA A 256 1.72 -11.45 -35.46
C ALA A 256 2.02 -11.61 -36.96
N LEU A 257 3.28 -11.43 -37.37
CA LEU A 257 3.72 -11.66 -38.76
C LEU A 257 3.63 -13.15 -39.14
N LEU A 258 4.09 -14.06 -38.25
CA LEU A 258 3.97 -15.50 -38.47
C LEU A 258 2.52 -15.99 -38.47
N GLU A 259 1.64 -15.44 -37.62
CA GLU A 259 0.21 -15.71 -37.66
C GLU A 259 -0.44 -15.18 -38.95
N GLN A 260 -0.01 -14.01 -39.44
CA GLN A 260 -0.46 -13.51 -40.76
C GLN A 260 0.02 -14.41 -41.92
N LYS A 261 1.26 -14.90 -41.88
CA LYS A 261 1.80 -15.90 -42.82
C LYS A 261 1.00 -17.20 -42.76
N THR A 262 0.74 -17.71 -41.55
CA THR A 262 -0.09 -18.92 -41.29
C THR A 262 -1.49 -18.75 -41.88
N ARG A 263 -2.18 -17.64 -41.61
CA ARG A 263 -3.52 -17.36 -42.18
C ARG A 263 -3.53 -17.27 -43.71
N ARG A 264 -2.47 -16.71 -44.32
CA ARG A 264 -2.30 -16.68 -45.78
C ARG A 264 -2.09 -18.08 -46.35
N LEU A 265 -1.31 -18.92 -45.67
CA LEU A 265 -1.10 -20.31 -46.06
C LEU A 265 -2.38 -21.13 -45.92
N ARG A 266 -3.07 -21.09 -44.76
CA ARG A 266 -4.40 -21.73 -44.57
C ARG A 266 -5.38 -21.39 -45.70
N LYS A 267 -5.44 -20.11 -46.12
CA LYS A 267 -6.29 -19.66 -47.24
C LYS A 267 -5.82 -20.13 -48.62
N LYS A 268 -4.54 -20.43 -48.82
CA LYS A 268 -3.99 -20.93 -50.10
C LYS A 268 -4.03 -22.45 -50.21
N THR A 269 -3.83 -23.17 -49.12
CA THR A 269 -3.74 -24.64 -49.10
C THR A 269 -5.03 -25.33 -48.68
N GLY A 270 -5.97 -24.61 -48.06
CA GLY A 270 -7.19 -25.18 -47.46
C GLY A 270 -6.95 -25.93 -46.15
N ASN A 271 -5.70 -26.20 -45.78
CA ASN A 271 -5.36 -26.90 -44.53
C ASN A 271 -5.57 -25.98 -43.32
N LEU A 272 -6.55 -26.32 -42.48
CA LEU A 272 -6.88 -25.61 -41.24
C LEU A 272 -5.96 -25.97 -40.05
N GLU A 273 -5.26 -27.10 -40.12
CA GLU A 273 -4.38 -27.60 -39.05
C GLU A 273 -3.09 -26.81 -38.91
N LEU A 274 -2.69 -26.07 -39.95
CA LEU A 274 -1.50 -25.20 -39.93
C LEU A 274 -1.52 -24.27 -38.71
N ARG A 275 -0.51 -24.31 -37.83
CA ARG A 275 -0.37 -23.46 -36.63
C ARG A 275 0.88 -22.60 -36.74
N SER A 276 0.85 -21.39 -36.21
CA SER A 276 2.04 -20.55 -36.14
C SER A 276 3.01 -21.09 -35.08
N LYS A 277 4.32 -21.18 -35.39
CA LYS A 277 5.37 -21.54 -34.41
C LYS A 277 5.37 -20.62 -33.17
N ALA A 278 4.81 -19.42 -33.28
CA ALA A 278 4.72 -18.44 -32.20
C ALA A 278 3.33 -18.35 -31.53
N SER A 279 2.42 -19.30 -31.80
CA SER A 279 1.12 -19.33 -31.13
C SER A 279 1.24 -19.90 -29.71
N GLY A 280 1.21 -19.01 -28.71
CA GLY A 280 1.20 -19.39 -27.30
C GLY A 280 -0.06 -20.20 -26.94
N ARG A 281 0.09 -21.23 -26.10
CA ARG A 281 -0.98 -22.18 -25.73
C ARG A 281 -2.15 -21.56 -24.95
N ALA A 282 -1.98 -20.36 -24.38
CA ALA A 282 -2.99 -19.66 -23.58
C ALA A 282 -3.89 -18.75 -24.43
N GLY A 283 -5.18 -18.66 -24.10
CA GLY A 283 -6.15 -17.85 -24.86
C GLY A 283 -6.02 -16.33 -24.62
N PRO A 284 -6.54 -15.46 -25.52
CA PRO A 284 -6.38 -13.99 -25.40
C PRO A 284 -6.85 -13.40 -24.05
N LYS A 285 -7.94 -13.94 -23.48
CA LYS A 285 -8.47 -13.53 -22.16
C LYS A 285 -7.52 -13.90 -21.02
N GLU A 286 -6.83 -15.03 -21.15
CA GLU A 286 -5.88 -15.52 -20.16
C GLU A 286 -4.55 -14.77 -20.23
N GLN A 287 -4.04 -14.52 -21.45
CA GLN A 287 -2.89 -13.66 -21.69
C GLN A 287 -3.11 -12.26 -21.12
N PHE A 288 -4.28 -11.65 -21.37
CA PHE A 288 -4.66 -10.36 -20.80
C PHE A 288 -4.70 -10.39 -19.26
N ARG A 289 -5.33 -11.41 -18.65
CA ARG A 289 -5.37 -11.59 -17.19
C ARG A 289 -3.96 -11.72 -16.60
N LEU A 290 -3.10 -12.54 -17.19
CA LEU A 290 -1.73 -12.77 -16.73
C LEU A 290 -0.90 -11.48 -16.80
N ALA A 291 -1.02 -10.73 -17.89
CA ALA A 291 -0.30 -9.47 -18.08
C ALA A 291 -0.77 -8.35 -17.12
N LEU A 292 -2.02 -8.38 -16.64
CA LEU A 292 -2.51 -7.48 -15.61
C LEU A 292 -2.11 -7.90 -14.18
N VAL A 293 -2.20 -9.20 -13.88
CA VAL A 293 -1.95 -9.74 -12.52
C VAL A 293 -0.46 -9.77 -12.18
N ARG A 294 0.44 -10.05 -13.15
CA ARG A 294 1.89 -10.16 -12.89
C ARG A 294 2.52 -8.85 -12.36
N PRO A 295 2.30 -7.66 -12.96
CA PRO A 295 2.80 -6.40 -12.42
C PRO A 295 2.30 -6.11 -11.00
N LEU A 296 1.00 -6.33 -10.72
CA LEU A 296 0.44 -6.13 -9.39
C LEU A 296 1.03 -7.10 -8.37
N LYS A 297 1.19 -8.39 -8.72
CA LYS A 297 1.81 -9.38 -7.84
C LYS A 297 3.26 -9.01 -7.53
N LEU A 298 4.04 -8.61 -8.53
CA LEU A 298 5.43 -8.14 -8.32
C LEU A 298 5.48 -6.88 -7.46
N LEU A 299 4.54 -5.94 -7.64
CA LEU A 299 4.51 -4.69 -6.87
C LEU A 299 4.08 -4.89 -5.40
N LEU A 300 3.19 -5.85 -5.12
CA LEU A 300 2.61 -6.07 -3.79
C LEU A 300 3.31 -7.18 -2.99
N VAL A 301 3.88 -8.18 -3.66
CA VAL A 301 4.45 -9.40 -3.03
C VAL A 301 5.98 -9.42 -3.06
N THR A 302 6.63 -8.68 -3.96
CA THR A 302 8.10 -8.67 -4.10
C THR A 302 8.69 -7.37 -3.55
N PRO A 303 9.14 -7.33 -2.28
CA PRO A 303 9.32 -6.04 -1.60
C PRO A 303 10.46 -5.20 -2.16
N ILE A 304 11.52 -5.81 -2.69
CA ILE A 304 12.61 -5.10 -3.36
C ILE A 304 12.14 -4.34 -4.61
N VAL A 305 11.14 -4.87 -5.33
CA VAL A 305 10.45 -4.15 -6.42
C VAL A 305 9.62 -3.01 -5.83
N THR A 306 8.85 -3.28 -4.77
CA THR A 306 7.99 -2.28 -4.09
C THR A 306 8.78 -1.07 -3.61
N LEU A 307 9.86 -1.26 -2.83
CA LEU A 307 10.63 -0.17 -2.22
C LEU A 307 11.32 0.70 -3.27
N ASN A 308 11.99 0.08 -4.25
CA ASN A 308 12.66 0.80 -5.32
C ASN A 308 11.67 1.50 -6.26
N ALA A 309 10.52 0.87 -6.55
CA ALA A 309 9.46 1.52 -7.31
C ALA A 309 8.84 2.71 -6.58
N LEU A 310 8.72 2.65 -5.24
CA LEU A 310 8.26 3.77 -4.42
C LEU A 310 9.27 4.91 -4.38
N TYR A 311 10.57 4.64 -4.32
CA TYR A 311 11.59 5.69 -4.42
C TYR A 311 11.47 6.45 -5.75
N VAL A 312 11.39 5.73 -6.87
CA VAL A 312 11.17 6.33 -8.20
C VAL A 312 9.83 7.05 -8.29
N ALA A 313 8.76 6.50 -7.70
CA ALA A 313 7.43 7.09 -7.77
C ALA A 313 7.28 8.38 -6.94
N ILE A 314 7.83 8.42 -5.73
CA ILE A 314 7.81 9.60 -4.85
C ILE A 314 8.62 10.74 -5.49
N THR A 315 9.83 10.46 -5.95
CA THR A 315 10.70 11.47 -6.59
C THR A 315 10.11 12.00 -7.90
N TYR A 316 9.47 11.15 -8.70
CA TYR A 316 8.72 11.57 -9.88
C TYR A 316 7.44 12.34 -9.52
N GLY A 317 6.77 12.00 -8.42
CA GLY A 317 5.66 12.77 -7.86
C GLY A 317 6.07 14.19 -7.47
N ILE A 318 7.23 14.33 -6.82
CA ILE A 318 7.84 15.63 -6.48
C ILE A 318 8.15 16.44 -7.73
N LEU A 319 8.73 15.82 -8.78
CA LEU A 319 8.94 16.49 -10.07
C LEU A 319 7.63 17.07 -10.61
N TYR A 320 6.55 16.30 -10.59
CA TYR A 320 5.25 16.78 -11.09
C TYR A 320 4.64 17.86 -10.18
N LEU A 321 4.81 17.78 -8.86
CA LEU A 321 4.41 18.86 -7.96
C LEU A 321 5.14 20.16 -8.32
N LEU A 322 6.46 20.12 -8.52
CA LEU A 322 7.25 21.27 -8.98
C LEU A 322 6.71 21.82 -10.32
N ILE A 323 6.62 20.97 -11.34
CA ILE A 323 6.11 21.32 -12.69
C ILE A 323 4.72 21.95 -12.64
N THR A 324 3.79 21.44 -11.83
CA THR A 324 2.43 22.01 -11.72
C THR A 324 2.38 23.34 -10.95
N THR A 325 3.32 23.57 -10.04
CA THR A 325 3.33 24.76 -9.18
C THR A 325 4.17 25.91 -9.73
N PHE A 326 5.13 25.64 -10.64
CA PHE A 326 5.96 26.67 -11.29
C PHE A 326 5.14 27.84 -11.88
N SER A 327 4.01 27.55 -12.52
CA SER A 327 3.16 28.58 -13.16
C SER A 327 2.40 29.48 -12.17
N PHE A 328 2.36 29.11 -10.89
CA PHE A 328 1.87 29.95 -9.80
C PHE A 328 3.04 30.64 -9.09
N VAL A 329 4.07 29.87 -8.73
CA VAL A 329 5.26 30.37 -8.03
C VAL A 329 5.96 31.48 -8.80
N TYR A 330 6.29 31.29 -10.08
CA TYR A 330 7.01 32.31 -10.85
C TYR A 330 6.16 33.51 -11.25
N LYS A 331 4.83 33.33 -11.34
CA LYS A 331 3.89 34.43 -11.57
C LYS A 331 3.72 35.29 -10.31
N ASN A 332 3.65 34.67 -9.13
CA ASN A 332 3.41 35.35 -7.86
C ASN A 332 4.69 35.98 -7.29
N GLU A 333 5.79 35.23 -7.19
CA GLU A 333 7.03 35.69 -6.53
C GLU A 333 7.91 36.57 -7.44
N TYR A 334 7.87 36.33 -8.75
CA TYR A 334 8.76 37.02 -9.72
C TYR A 334 8.02 37.83 -10.80
N GLY A 335 6.68 37.84 -10.78
CA GLY A 335 5.88 38.61 -11.74
C GLY A 335 5.98 38.12 -13.19
N PHE A 336 6.36 36.86 -13.44
CA PHE A 336 6.56 36.34 -14.79
C PHE A 336 5.23 36.21 -15.56
N ASP A 337 5.26 36.57 -16.85
CA ASP A 337 4.17 36.31 -17.80
C ASP A 337 4.15 34.83 -18.23
N GLU A 338 3.17 34.44 -19.04
CA GLU A 338 3.03 33.07 -19.53
C GLU A 338 4.26 32.62 -20.36
N GLY A 339 4.88 33.55 -21.12
CA GLY A 339 6.09 33.30 -21.89
C GLY A 339 7.31 33.01 -21.02
N SER A 340 7.66 33.92 -20.11
CA SER A 340 8.79 33.73 -19.18
C SER A 340 8.57 32.57 -18.22
N THR A 341 7.32 32.33 -17.79
CA THR A 341 6.93 31.12 -17.03
C THR A 341 7.27 29.85 -17.82
N GLY A 342 7.01 29.81 -19.13
CA GLY A 342 7.35 28.67 -19.99
C GLY A 342 8.85 28.35 -20.01
N LEU A 343 9.73 29.35 -19.89
CA LEU A 343 11.19 29.16 -19.84
C LEU A 343 11.66 28.46 -18.57
N THR A 344 10.92 28.57 -17.46
CA THR A 344 11.28 27.95 -16.15
C THR A 344 11.30 26.42 -16.16
N PHE A 345 10.78 25.79 -17.22
CA PHE A 345 10.80 24.34 -17.38
C PHE A 345 12.09 23.82 -18.03
N ILE A 346 12.85 24.67 -18.76
CA ILE A 346 14.12 24.28 -19.41
C ILE A 346 15.12 23.67 -18.42
N PRO A 347 15.33 24.23 -17.21
CA PRO A 347 16.28 23.68 -16.24
C PRO A 347 15.95 22.27 -15.76
N SER A 348 14.66 21.90 -15.67
CA SER A 348 14.27 20.52 -15.34
C SER A 348 14.74 19.54 -16.42
N GLY A 349 14.53 19.89 -17.68
CA GLY A 349 15.00 19.14 -18.84
C GLY A 349 16.51 19.04 -18.94
N LEU A 350 17.22 20.15 -18.72
CA LEU A 350 18.68 20.19 -18.72
C LEU A 350 19.25 19.29 -17.61
N GLY A 351 18.68 19.35 -16.41
CA GLY A 351 19.04 18.46 -15.31
C GLY A 351 18.83 16.99 -15.65
N MET A 352 17.68 16.62 -16.23
CA MET A 352 17.43 15.25 -16.68
C MET A 352 18.46 14.77 -17.71
N MET A 353 18.81 15.60 -18.69
CA MET A 353 19.82 15.26 -19.70
C MET A 353 21.21 15.10 -19.09
N ILE A 354 21.61 15.99 -18.18
CA ILE A 354 22.86 15.87 -17.42
C ILE A 354 22.88 14.56 -16.62
N GLY A 355 21.78 14.22 -15.94
CA GLY A 355 21.64 12.96 -15.22
C GLY A 355 21.83 11.74 -16.12
N VAL A 356 21.07 11.64 -17.22
CA VAL A 356 21.15 10.51 -18.17
C VAL A 356 22.58 10.32 -18.70
N VAL A 357 23.27 11.42 -19.06
CA VAL A 357 24.65 11.35 -19.57
C VAL A 357 25.64 10.97 -18.48
N ALA A 358 25.64 11.68 -17.34
CA ALA A 358 26.60 11.46 -16.26
C ALA A 358 26.46 10.07 -15.64
N PHE A 359 25.24 9.65 -15.29
CA PHE A 359 25.01 8.35 -14.67
C PHE A 359 25.15 7.19 -15.66
N GLY A 360 24.77 7.39 -16.93
CA GLY A 360 25.07 6.42 -18.00
C GLY A 360 26.58 6.16 -18.14
N GLN A 361 27.38 7.23 -18.24
CA GLN A 361 28.84 7.13 -18.34
C GLN A 361 29.48 6.50 -17.10
N LEU A 362 29.08 6.91 -15.89
CA LEU A 362 29.58 6.33 -14.63
C LEU A 362 29.29 4.83 -14.54
N THR A 363 28.07 4.41 -14.89
CA THR A 363 27.68 2.99 -14.86
C THR A 363 28.49 2.18 -15.88
N ASP A 364 28.66 2.69 -17.10
CA ASP A 364 29.49 2.05 -18.14
C ASP A 364 30.96 1.95 -17.72
N MET A 365 31.50 2.96 -17.04
CA MET A 365 32.86 2.94 -16.49
C MET A 365 33.02 1.85 -15.43
N MET A 366 32.07 1.73 -14.49
CA MET A 366 32.11 0.70 -13.44
C MET A 366 31.96 -0.71 -14.01
N VAL A 367 31.08 -0.92 -14.99
CA VAL A 367 30.94 -2.22 -15.68
C VAL A 367 32.23 -2.57 -16.44
N LYS A 368 32.86 -1.63 -17.14
CA LYS A 368 34.16 -1.84 -17.81
C LYS A 368 35.27 -2.18 -16.82
N GLN A 369 35.36 -1.49 -15.68
CA GLN A 369 36.35 -1.78 -14.64
C GLN A 369 36.14 -3.17 -14.02
N ASN A 370 34.91 -3.57 -13.73
CA ASN A 370 34.62 -4.90 -13.18
C ASN A 370 34.94 -6.01 -14.19
N LYS A 371 34.62 -5.80 -15.47
CA LYS A 371 35.00 -6.73 -16.55
C LYS A 371 36.52 -6.83 -16.73
N ALA A 372 37.25 -5.71 -16.62
CA ALA A 372 38.71 -5.69 -16.66
C ALA A 372 39.36 -6.39 -15.44
N LYS A 373 38.65 -6.45 -14.30
CA LYS A 373 39.05 -7.21 -13.10
C LYS A 373 38.61 -8.68 -13.12
N GLY A 374 38.00 -9.16 -14.21
CA GLY A 374 37.50 -10.54 -14.32
C GLY A 374 36.28 -10.85 -13.44
N VAL A 375 35.62 -9.83 -12.87
CA VAL A 375 34.45 -10.02 -11.99
C VAL A 375 33.21 -10.27 -12.83
N ALA A 376 32.47 -11.33 -12.50
CA ALA A 376 31.21 -11.67 -13.16
C ALA A 376 30.18 -10.52 -13.06
N HIS A 377 29.42 -10.28 -14.13
CA HIS A 377 28.42 -9.21 -14.15
C HIS A 377 27.24 -9.53 -13.24
N LYS A 378 27.06 -8.73 -12.18
CA LYS A 378 25.97 -8.85 -11.21
C LYS A 378 25.02 -7.65 -11.29
N PRO A 379 23.69 -7.85 -11.32
CA PRO A 379 22.70 -6.76 -11.33
C PRO A 379 22.94 -5.70 -10.24
N GLU A 380 23.32 -6.11 -9.03
CA GLU A 380 23.53 -5.26 -7.85
C GLU A 380 24.53 -4.12 -8.10
N VAL A 381 25.46 -4.26 -9.05
CA VAL A 381 26.40 -3.20 -9.44
C VAL A 381 25.67 -1.92 -9.88
N ARG A 382 24.44 -2.04 -10.41
CA ARG A 382 23.57 -0.90 -10.77
C ARG A 382 23.10 -0.08 -9.56
N LEU A 383 23.04 -0.68 -8.37
CA LEU A 383 22.64 -0.03 -7.11
C LEU A 383 23.83 0.46 -6.26
N ALA A 384 25.06 0.27 -6.73
CA ALA A 384 26.28 0.56 -5.99
C ALA A 384 26.25 1.95 -5.33
N PRO A 385 26.60 2.09 -4.03
CA PRO A 385 26.53 3.35 -3.29
C PRO A 385 27.29 4.52 -3.94
N ALA A 386 28.36 4.22 -4.69
CA ALA A 386 29.14 5.19 -5.47
C ALA A 386 28.33 5.89 -6.57
N ILE A 387 27.23 5.29 -7.05
CA ILE A 387 26.27 5.88 -7.98
C ILE A 387 25.07 6.41 -7.22
N THR A 388 24.45 5.56 -6.40
CA THR A 388 23.11 5.82 -5.84
C THR A 388 23.10 6.86 -4.73
N VAL A 389 24.15 6.98 -3.91
CA VAL A 389 24.21 7.99 -2.84
C VAL A 389 24.38 9.41 -3.43
N PRO A 390 25.31 9.69 -4.37
CA PRO A 390 25.37 10.99 -5.05
C PRO A 390 24.08 11.36 -5.78
N SER A 391 23.46 10.42 -6.51
CA SER A 391 22.15 10.65 -7.14
C SER A 391 21.08 10.97 -6.09
N GLY A 392 21.08 10.25 -4.97
CA GLY A 392 20.11 10.40 -3.90
C GLY A 392 20.24 11.73 -3.13
N LEU A 393 21.47 12.20 -2.89
CA LEU A 393 21.74 13.46 -2.16
C LEU A 393 21.49 14.71 -3.00
N THR A 394 21.62 14.63 -4.33
CA THR A 394 21.31 15.78 -5.21
C THR A 394 19.82 16.13 -5.22
N LEU A 395 18.92 15.16 -4.94
CA LEU A 395 17.48 15.41 -4.77
C LEU A 395 17.16 16.44 -3.66
N PRO A 396 17.48 16.20 -2.36
CA PRO A 396 17.22 17.17 -1.30
C PRO A 396 18.01 18.46 -1.47
N ILE A 397 19.26 18.41 -1.96
CA ILE A 397 20.07 19.63 -2.21
C ILE A 397 19.34 20.55 -3.20
N GLY A 398 18.85 20.01 -4.32
CA GLY A 398 18.11 20.78 -5.31
C GLY A 398 16.81 21.37 -4.76
N LEU A 399 16.08 20.61 -3.92
CA LEU A 399 14.84 21.05 -3.28
C LEU A 399 15.07 22.13 -2.21
N PHE A 400 16.13 22.04 -1.39
CA PHE A 400 16.48 23.08 -0.43
C PHE A 400 16.89 24.37 -1.12
N ILE A 401 17.70 24.29 -2.18
CA ILE A 401 18.08 25.45 -2.99
C ILE A 401 16.83 26.07 -3.60
N TYR A 402 15.98 25.30 -4.28
CA TYR A 402 14.74 25.79 -4.87
C TYR A 402 13.84 26.47 -3.83
N GLY A 403 13.47 25.74 -2.77
CA GLY A 403 12.55 26.20 -1.74
C GLY A 403 12.96 27.50 -1.09
N TRP A 404 14.12 27.53 -0.42
CA TRP A 404 14.54 28.67 0.37
C TRP A 404 14.93 29.88 -0.45
N THR A 405 15.46 29.70 -1.66
CA THR A 405 15.85 30.85 -2.50
C THR A 405 14.63 31.49 -3.16
N THR A 406 13.59 30.72 -3.50
CA THR A 406 12.30 31.28 -3.89
C THR A 406 11.57 31.95 -2.71
N ASP A 407 11.51 31.31 -1.53
CA ASP A 407 10.88 31.86 -0.31
C ASP A 407 11.48 33.20 0.16
N LYS A 408 12.76 33.45 -0.17
CA LYS A 408 13.47 34.70 0.11
C LYS A 408 13.51 35.67 -1.08
N GLY A 409 12.79 35.41 -2.17
CA GLY A 409 12.78 36.27 -3.36
C GLY A 409 14.14 36.45 -4.04
N VAL A 410 15.08 35.51 -3.84
CA VAL A 410 16.41 35.55 -4.44
C VAL A 410 16.28 35.44 -5.96
N HIS A 411 17.17 36.11 -6.70
CA HIS A 411 17.14 36.15 -8.17
C HIS A 411 16.85 34.77 -8.80
N TRP A 412 15.82 34.72 -9.66
CA TRP A 412 15.18 33.53 -10.22
C TRP A 412 16.11 32.43 -10.77
N ILE A 413 17.33 32.79 -11.17
CA ILE A 413 18.36 31.83 -11.63
C ILE A 413 18.77 30.83 -10.55
N VAL A 414 18.80 31.24 -9.27
CA VAL A 414 19.26 30.40 -8.16
C VAL A 414 18.31 29.23 -7.88
N PRO A 415 16.98 29.42 -7.73
CA PRO A 415 16.07 28.30 -7.59
C PRO A 415 16.03 27.42 -8.86
N MET A 416 16.24 28.01 -10.04
CA MET A 416 16.38 27.25 -11.29
C MET A 416 17.61 26.33 -11.31
N LEU A 417 18.76 26.74 -10.74
CA LEU A 417 19.90 25.84 -10.52
C LEU A 417 19.55 24.68 -9.57
N GLY A 418 18.75 24.94 -8.53
CA GLY A 418 18.19 23.90 -7.67
C GLY A 418 17.38 22.85 -8.45
N VAL A 419 16.55 23.30 -9.40
CA VAL A 419 15.77 22.41 -10.28
C VAL A 419 16.66 21.57 -11.20
N VAL A 420 17.78 22.10 -11.71
CA VAL A 420 18.77 21.31 -12.48
C VAL A 420 19.34 20.18 -11.62
N ILE A 421 19.79 20.51 -10.41
CA ILE A 421 20.44 19.57 -9.48
C ILE A 421 19.46 18.46 -9.07
N PHE A 422 18.23 18.82 -8.69
CA PHE A 422 17.16 17.86 -8.38
C PHE A 422 16.87 16.92 -9.56
N SER A 423 16.71 17.48 -10.77
CA SER A 423 16.29 16.71 -11.95
C SER A 423 17.41 15.79 -12.48
N ALA A 424 18.68 16.13 -12.23
CA ALA A 424 19.81 15.24 -12.46
C ALA A 424 19.80 14.04 -11.51
N GLY A 425 19.65 14.28 -10.20
CA GLY A 425 19.55 13.22 -9.18
C GLY A 425 18.39 12.26 -9.44
N LEU A 426 17.24 12.80 -9.84
CA LEU A 426 16.05 12.05 -10.24
C LEU A 426 16.36 11.03 -11.36
N MET A 427 17.03 11.46 -12.43
CA MET A 427 17.38 10.55 -13.53
C MET A 427 18.44 9.53 -13.13
N GLY A 428 19.38 9.88 -12.25
CA GLY A 428 20.34 8.93 -11.70
C GLY A 428 19.66 7.78 -10.95
N ILE A 429 18.81 8.09 -9.98
CA ILE A 429 18.03 7.10 -9.25
C ILE A 429 17.12 6.30 -10.20
N MET A 430 16.38 6.98 -11.09
CA MET A 430 15.44 6.30 -11.98
C MET A 430 16.14 5.31 -12.92
N MET A 431 17.27 5.69 -13.53
CA MET A 431 18.03 4.78 -14.40
C MET A 431 18.69 3.64 -13.62
N SER A 432 19.29 3.90 -12.46
CA SER A 432 19.89 2.86 -11.60
C SER A 432 18.87 1.81 -11.19
N VAL A 433 17.73 2.24 -10.64
CA VAL A 433 16.63 1.36 -10.23
C VAL A 433 16.03 0.60 -11.41
N GLN A 434 15.71 1.29 -12.51
CA GLN A 434 15.07 0.65 -13.65
C GLN A 434 15.99 -0.39 -14.31
N ASN A 435 17.28 -0.10 -14.44
CA ASN A 435 18.25 -1.05 -15.00
C ASN A 435 18.50 -2.23 -14.04
N TYR A 436 18.64 -1.98 -12.73
CA TYR A 436 18.75 -3.04 -11.72
C TYR A 436 17.57 -4.03 -11.80
N LEU A 437 16.35 -3.51 -11.82
CA LEU A 437 15.13 -4.31 -11.86
C LEU A 437 14.96 -5.09 -13.17
N LEU A 438 15.45 -4.55 -14.30
CA LEU A 438 15.50 -5.26 -15.58
C LEU A 438 16.55 -6.39 -15.58
N ASP A 439 17.75 -6.10 -15.08
CA ASP A 439 18.86 -7.06 -15.00
C ASP A 439 18.54 -8.20 -13.99
N THR A 440 17.76 -7.92 -12.95
CA THR A 440 17.35 -8.90 -11.90
C THR A 440 16.19 -9.80 -12.34
N TYR A 441 15.25 -9.30 -13.14
CA TYR A 441 14.05 -10.03 -13.56
C TYR A 441 13.93 -10.16 -15.09
N PRO A 442 14.91 -10.73 -15.81
CA PRO A 442 14.92 -10.75 -17.27
C PRO A 442 13.67 -11.42 -17.86
N THR A 443 13.21 -12.52 -17.28
CA THR A 443 11.98 -13.25 -17.70
C THR A 443 10.70 -12.45 -17.49
N TYR A 444 10.69 -11.48 -16.58
CA TYR A 444 9.51 -10.66 -16.23
C TYR A 444 9.73 -9.16 -16.47
N ALA A 445 10.75 -8.80 -17.26
CA ALA A 445 11.20 -7.42 -17.49
C ALA A 445 10.07 -6.46 -17.88
N ALA A 446 9.17 -6.90 -18.76
CA ALA A 446 7.98 -6.12 -19.15
C ALA A 446 7.00 -5.91 -17.98
N SER A 447 6.77 -6.92 -17.14
CA SER A 447 5.88 -6.83 -15.98
C SER A 447 6.45 -5.93 -14.88
N VAL A 448 7.77 -5.97 -14.64
CA VAL A 448 8.43 -5.09 -13.67
C VAL A 448 8.46 -3.64 -14.16
N THR A 449 8.72 -3.42 -15.46
CA THR A 449 8.62 -2.09 -16.08
C THR A 449 7.22 -1.50 -15.99
N ALA A 450 6.18 -2.33 -16.21
CA ALA A 450 4.79 -1.92 -16.02
C ALA A 450 4.46 -1.58 -14.56
N ALA A 451 4.90 -2.39 -13.59
CA ALA A 451 4.71 -2.13 -12.16
C ALA A 451 5.33 -0.78 -11.73
N LEU A 452 6.57 -0.53 -12.16
CA LEU A 452 7.27 0.74 -11.95
C LEU A 452 6.53 1.91 -12.59
N ALA A 453 6.08 1.77 -13.84
CA ALA A 453 5.41 2.83 -14.58
C ALA A 453 4.03 3.18 -14.02
N VAL A 454 3.25 2.20 -13.56
CA VAL A 454 1.92 2.41 -12.94
C VAL A 454 2.07 3.23 -11.66
N LEU A 455 2.90 2.77 -10.73
CA LEU A 455 3.08 3.43 -9.44
C LEU A 455 3.68 4.84 -9.62
N ARG A 456 4.69 4.98 -10.50
CA ARG A 456 5.31 6.26 -10.84
C ARG A 456 4.29 7.26 -11.40
N SER A 457 3.42 6.83 -12.30
CA SER A 457 2.37 7.68 -12.87
C SER A 457 1.25 7.99 -11.87
N LEU A 458 0.90 7.07 -10.96
CA LEU A 458 -0.08 7.34 -9.90
C LEU A 458 0.41 8.44 -8.94
N LEU A 459 1.66 8.36 -8.45
CA LEU A 459 2.21 9.41 -7.60
C LEU A 459 2.42 10.72 -8.37
N GLY A 460 2.84 10.65 -9.64
CA GLY A 460 2.88 11.80 -10.56
C GLY A 460 1.52 12.48 -10.80
N ALA A 461 0.42 11.72 -10.67
CA ALA A 461 -0.94 12.23 -10.82
C ALA A 461 -1.52 12.79 -9.50
N LEU A 462 -1.23 12.16 -8.37
CA LEU A 462 -1.90 12.45 -7.09
C LEU A 462 -1.11 13.41 -6.18
N LEU A 463 0.23 13.30 -6.13
CA LEU A 463 1.07 14.14 -5.27
C LEU A 463 0.92 15.65 -5.58
N PRO A 464 0.79 16.11 -6.84
CA PRO A 464 0.55 17.52 -7.15
C PRO A 464 -0.71 18.14 -6.52
N LEU A 465 -1.74 17.35 -6.21
CA LEU A 465 -3.04 17.85 -5.74
C LEU A 465 -2.94 18.60 -4.41
N GLY A 466 -2.03 18.17 -3.53
CA GLY A 466 -1.72 18.84 -2.26
C GLY A 466 -0.70 19.98 -2.38
N GLY A 467 -0.03 20.15 -3.53
CA GLY A 467 1.16 21.00 -3.65
C GLY A 467 0.92 22.47 -3.33
N LEU A 468 -0.10 23.09 -3.95
CA LEU A 468 -0.46 24.48 -3.66
C LEU A 468 -0.99 24.68 -2.24
N GLN A 469 -1.71 23.69 -1.67
CA GLN A 469 -2.20 23.77 -0.29
C GLN A 469 -1.05 23.66 0.72
N MET A 470 -0.07 22.80 0.47
CA MET A 470 1.15 22.66 1.26
C MET A 470 1.95 23.97 1.25
N TYR A 471 2.15 24.59 0.09
CA TYR A 471 2.85 25.88 -0.01
C TYR A 471 2.09 27.02 0.67
N ASN A 472 0.75 27.08 0.54
CA ASN A 472 -0.06 28.05 1.26
C ASN A 472 0.00 27.88 2.80
N SER A 473 0.30 26.66 3.28
CA SER A 473 0.33 26.34 4.72
C SER A 473 1.71 26.46 5.36
N LEU A 474 2.80 26.33 4.58
CA LEU A 474 4.18 26.34 5.08
C LEU A 474 5.08 27.46 4.53
N GLY A 475 4.65 28.14 3.46
CA GLY A 475 5.58 28.84 2.58
C GLY A 475 6.37 27.88 1.68
N LEU A 476 7.18 28.47 0.80
CA LEU A 476 7.90 27.73 -0.24
C LEU A 476 9.18 27.08 0.33
N GLY A 477 9.78 27.69 1.35
CA GLY A 477 10.98 27.21 2.03
C GLY A 477 10.72 25.90 2.78
N TRP A 478 9.80 25.92 3.75
CA TRP A 478 9.44 24.72 4.51
C TRP A 478 8.69 23.69 3.68
N GLY A 479 7.83 24.11 2.74
CA GLY A 479 7.13 23.20 1.84
C GLY A 479 8.08 22.31 1.02
N ASN A 480 9.14 22.90 0.45
CA ASN A 480 10.15 22.12 -0.26
C ASN A 480 11.14 21.42 0.68
N SER A 481 11.39 21.96 1.88
CA SER A 481 12.18 21.27 2.90
C SER A 481 11.54 19.94 3.32
N LEU A 482 10.21 19.87 3.44
CA LEU A 482 9.48 18.62 3.66
C LEU A 482 9.76 17.61 2.53
N LEU A 483 9.63 18.03 1.27
CA LEU A 483 9.91 17.16 0.11
C LEU A 483 11.40 16.73 0.06
N ALA A 484 12.31 17.59 0.53
CA ALA A 484 13.73 17.28 0.66
C ALA A 484 13.98 16.21 1.73
N PHE A 485 13.41 16.34 2.94
CA PHE A 485 13.53 15.32 3.98
C PHE A 485 12.92 13.97 3.56
N ILE A 486 11.78 13.99 2.86
CA ILE A 486 11.18 12.79 2.25
C ILE A 486 12.15 12.16 1.25
N SER A 487 12.74 12.95 0.36
CA SER A 487 13.71 12.46 -0.64
C SER A 487 14.98 11.88 0.01
N LEU A 488 15.45 12.51 1.10
CA LEU A 488 16.61 12.08 1.87
C LEU A 488 16.37 10.74 2.59
N ALA A 489 15.17 10.54 3.16
CA ALA A 489 14.80 9.30 3.84
C ALA A 489 14.77 8.06 2.91
N LEU A 490 14.70 8.27 1.59
CA LEU A 490 14.69 7.20 0.59
C LEU A 490 16.10 6.81 0.10
N VAL A 491 17.11 7.67 0.31
CA VAL A 491 18.51 7.43 -0.12
C VAL A 491 19.12 6.11 0.41
N PRO A 492 18.81 5.65 1.65
CA PRO A 492 19.34 4.37 2.12
C PRO A 492 18.80 3.13 1.39
N ILE A 493 17.67 3.21 0.67
CA ILE A 493 17.00 2.02 0.11
C ILE A 493 17.90 1.23 -0.86
N PRO A 494 18.52 1.83 -1.91
CA PRO A 494 19.43 1.08 -2.78
C PRO A 494 20.69 0.57 -2.05
N VAL A 495 21.17 1.32 -1.06
CA VAL A 495 22.38 1.00 -0.29
C VAL A 495 22.18 -0.24 0.57
N VAL A 496 21.05 -0.33 1.28
CA VAL A 496 20.69 -1.49 2.12
C VAL A 496 20.60 -2.76 1.26
N PHE A 497 19.95 -2.67 0.08
CA PHE A 497 19.87 -3.82 -0.83
C PHE A 497 21.25 -4.26 -1.35
N PHE A 498 22.07 -3.31 -1.80
CA PHE A 498 23.45 -3.59 -2.23
C PHE A 498 24.28 -4.29 -1.14
N MET A 499 24.14 -3.87 0.13
CA MET A 499 24.84 -4.49 1.26
C MET A 499 24.29 -5.89 1.59
N SER A 500 22.97 -6.06 1.64
CA SER A 500 22.32 -7.30 2.10
C SER A 500 22.58 -8.53 1.21
N GLU A 501 22.89 -8.33 -0.07
CA GLU A 501 23.23 -9.44 -1.00
C GLU A 501 24.74 -9.68 -1.11
N GLN A 502 25.59 -8.75 -0.65
CA GLN A 502 27.04 -8.98 -0.51
C GLN A 502 27.34 -10.00 0.60
N GLU A 503 26.57 -10.00 1.70
CA GLU A 503 26.78 -10.95 2.81
C GLU A 503 26.61 -12.43 2.39
N GLN A 504 25.72 -12.72 1.44
CA GLN A 504 25.59 -14.08 0.86
C GLN A 504 26.80 -14.50 0.01
N VAL A 505 27.68 -13.57 -0.37
CA VAL A 505 28.92 -13.86 -1.11
C VAL A 505 30.11 -14.05 -0.15
N VAL A 506 30.12 -13.32 0.97
CA VAL A 506 31.21 -13.37 1.96
C VAL A 506 31.23 -14.69 2.73
N ILE A 507 30.09 -15.37 2.91
CA ILE A 507 30.00 -16.67 3.58
C ILE A 507 30.61 -17.82 2.73
N THR A 508 30.82 -17.62 1.42
CA THR A 508 31.17 -18.71 0.48
C THR A 508 32.63 -18.69 -0.01
N LEU A 509 33.51 -17.85 0.54
CA LEU A 509 34.93 -17.80 0.16
C LEU A 509 35.87 -17.63 1.37
N SER A 510 36.18 -18.74 2.04
CA SER A 510 37.37 -18.88 2.89
C SER A 510 38.04 -20.25 2.65
N PRO A 511 39.23 -20.31 2.03
CA PRO A 511 39.92 -21.57 1.78
C PRO A 511 40.94 -21.96 2.86
N ARG A 512 40.76 -23.17 3.41
CA ARG A 512 41.72 -24.04 4.13
C ARG A 512 42.28 -23.61 5.49
N ARG A 513 42.07 -24.47 6.49
CA ARG A 513 43.02 -25.43 7.14
C ARG A 513 42.17 -26.36 8.02
N GLY A 514 42.39 -27.67 8.15
CA GLY A 514 43.31 -28.61 7.52
C GLY A 514 43.33 -29.90 8.35
N CYS A 515 43.15 -31.06 7.73
CA CYS A 515 43.40 -32.39 8.30
C CYS A 515 43.67 -33.35 7.14
N GLU A 516 44.92 -33.75 6.96
CA GLU A 516 45.28 -34.95 6.23
C GLU A 516 44.82 -36.18 7.03
N PHE A 517 44.41 -37.23 6.35
CA PHE A 517 44.83 -38.58 6.73
C PHE A 517 44.83 -39.50 5.52
N ASP A 518 45.93 -40.23 5.35
CA ASP A 518 46.17 -41.12 4.23
C ASP A 518 45.23 -42.32 4.20
N CYS A 519 44.94 -42.80 2.99
CA CYS A 519 44.58 -44.18 2.75
C CYS A 519 45.74 -44.87 2.03
N ASP A 520 46.46 -45.79 2.69
CA ASP A 520 46.95 -46.95 1.95
C ASP A 520 47.26 -48.21 2.80
N SER A 521 47.10 -49.35 2.13
CA SER A 521 47.75 -50.65 2.36
C SER A 521 47.27 -51.64 3.47
N THR A 522 46.77 -52.78 2.97
CA THR A 522 46.96 -54.17 3.46
C THR A 522 46.24 -54.74 4.70
N GLY A 523 45.58 -55.90 4.49
CA GLY A 523 45.67 -57.03 5.43
C GLY A 523 44.34 -57.65 5.89
N PRO A 524 44.09 -58.98 5.71
CA PRO A 524 42.77 -59.58 5.95
C PRO A 524 42.68 -60.53 7.15
N SER A 525 41.50 -60.66 7.76
CA SER A 525 41.00 -61.88 8.45
C SER A 525 39.51 -61.71 8.80
N GLN A 526 38.63 -62.55 8.24
CA GLN A 526 37.99 -63.72 8.85
C GLN A 526 36.62 -63.46 9.52
N LEU A 527 35.61 -64.19 9.01
CA LEU A 527 34.64 -65.04 9.74
C LEU A 527 34.08 -64.47 11.06
N SER A 528 32.78 -64.33 11.31
CA SER A 528 31.60 -65.16 10.99
C SER A 528 30.44 -64.61 11.86
N GLY A 529 29.15 -64.91 11.70
CA GLY A 529 28.37 -65.63 10.70
C GLY A 529 26.97 -64.96 10.56
N LEU A 530 26.14 -65.33 9.58
CA LEU A 530 25.05 -66.33 9.72
C LEU A 530 24.01 -65.94 10.80
N ASN A 531 22.69 -65.86 10.55
CA ASN A 531 21.86 -66.36 9.44
C ASN A 531 20.49 -65.63 9.44
N LEU A 532 19.97 -65.16 8.29
CA LEU A 532 19.06 -65.82 7.31
C LEU A 532 17.57 -65.88 7.67
N GLY A 533 16.75 -65.51 6.67
CA GLY A 533 15.31 -65.82 6.51
C GLY A 533 14.44 -64.56 6.40
N GLY A 534 13.74 -64.27 5.29
CA GLY A 534 13.69 -64.84 3.93
C GLY A 534 13.09 -63.77 2.97
N ARG A 535 13.44 -63.71 1.68
CA ARG A 535 12.73 -64.32 0.52
C ARG A 535 11.21 -64.02 0.47
N GLU A 536 10.54 -63.70 -0.65
CA GLU A 536 10.83 -63.43 -2.09
C GLU A 536 9.47 -62.94 -2.69
N THR A 537 9.27 -62.15 -3.76
CA THR A 537 10.11 -61.53 -4.83
C THR A 537 9.85 -59.99 -4.88
N GLY A 538 9.99 -59.16 -5.94
CA GLY A 538 10.26 -59.34 -7.39
C GLY A 538 10.47 -57.99 -8.12
N TYR A 539 11.03 -58.07 -9.34
CA TYR A 539 11.61 -56.97 -10.13
C TYR A 539 10.56 -56.10 -10.88
N ALA A 540 10.63 -54.76 -10.77
CA ALA A 540 10.17 -53.82 -11.81
C ALA A 540 10.70 -52.37 -11.60
N ASP A 541 11.11 -51.74 -12.70
CA ASP A 541 11.23 -50.30 -13.01
C ASP A 541 12.17 -49.30 -12.25
N ARG A 542 13.25 -48.97 -12.98
CA ARG A 542 13.72 -47.62 -13.39
C ARG A 542 14.25 -46.59 -12.37
N PHE A 543 15.55 -46.35 -12.51
CA PHE A 543 16.16 -45.01 -12.42
C PHE A 543 15.48 -43.99 -13.36
N GLN A 544 15.05 -42.83 -12.83
CA GLN A 544 15.32 -41.50 -13.43
C GLN A 544 14.79 -40.30 -12.61
N ALA A 545 15.65 -39.26 -12.49
CA ALA A 545 15.32 -37.82 -12.34
C ALA A 545 14.63 -37.36 -11.02
N THR A 546 14.79 -36.13 -10.52
CA THR A 546 15.61 -34.97 -10.95
C THR A 546 15.96 -34.09 -9.73
N ASP A 547 17.07 -33.33 -9.80
CA ASP A 547 17.32 -32.21 -8.89
C ASP A 547 16.32 -31.06 -9.12
N GLN A 548 15.50 -30.73 -8.11
CA GLN A 548 14.94 -29.39 -7.93
C GLN A 548 14.83 -29.06 -6.44
N GLN A 549 15.77 -28.26 -5.92
CA GLN A 549 15.59 -27.61 -4.61
C GLN A 549 14.73 -26.34 -4.76
N PRO A 550 13.71 -26.14 -3.92
CA PRO A 550 12.94 -24.89 -3.92
C PRO A 550 13.76 -23.73 -3.34
N LEU A 551 13.65 -22.56 -3.99
CA LEU A 551 14.35 -21.32 -3.60
C LEU A 551 14.04 -20.95 -2.13
N GLN A 552 14.97 -21.17 -1.22
CA GLN A 552 14.88 -20.74 0.18
C GLN A 552 15.06 -19.22 0.28
N ILE A 553 13.96 -18.46 0.25
CA ILE A 553 13.95 -17.01 0.51
C ILE A 553 14.15 -16.76 2.01
N LYS A 554 15.38 -16.86 2.49
CA LYS A 554 15.81 -16.56 3.87
C LYS A 554 16.76 -15.35 3.93
N THR A 555 16.23 -14.14 3.77
CA THR A 555 16.86 -12.88 4.28
C THR A 555 15.95 -11.65 4.20
N HIS A 556 15.00 -11.58 3.24
CA HIS A 556 14.28 -10.33 2.94
C HIS A 556 13.31 -9.78 4.01
N ARG A 557 13.21 -10.32 5.24
CA ARG A 557 12.29 -9.76 6.26
C ARG A 557 12.73 -8.40 6.82
N PHE A 558 14.04 -8.14 6.99
CA PHE A 558 14.52 -6.93 7.69
C PHE A 558 14.36 -5.62 6.89
N ALA A 559 14.76 -5.60 5.61
CA ALA A 559 14.67 -4.37 4.78
C ALA A 559 13.21 -3.89 4.58
N VAL A 560 12.25 -4.80 4.67
CA VAL A 560 10.83 -4.57 4.39
C VAL A 560 10.11 -3.99 5.59
N VAL A 561 10.41 -4.52 6.78
CA VAL A 561 9.92 -4.00 8.06
C VAL A 561 10.39 -2.57 8.30
N ALA A 562 11.59 -2.19 7.86
CA ALA A 562 12.11 -0.83 8.01
C ALA A 562 11.48 0.19 7.05
N ALA A 563 11.15 -0.21 5.82
CA ALA A 563 10.77 0.74 4.77
C ALA A 563 9.25 0.87 4.54
N VAL A 564 8.44 -0.15 4.83
CA VAL A 564 6.97 -0.06 4.80
C VAL A 564 6.44 1.07 5.72
N PRO A 565 6.98 1.29 6.93
CA PRO A 565 6.68 2.48 7.73
C PRO A 565 7.02 3.78 7.00
N CYS A 566 8.23 3.93 6.45
CA CYS A 566 8.63 5.14 5.70
C CYS A 566 7.69 5.43 4.51
N ILE A 567 7.23 4.39 3.83
CA ILE A 567 6.27 4.49 2.72
C ILE A 567 4.91 4.97 3.20
N LEU A 568 4.39 4.36 4.26
CA LEU A 568 3.12 4.77 4.87
C LEU A 568 3.21 6.20 5.43
N LEU A 569 4.34 6.57 6.02
CA LEU A 569 4.63 7.92 6.52
C LEU A 569 4.68 8.95 5.39
N VAL A 570 5.28 8.63 4.24
CA VAL A 570 5.28 9.55 3.08
C VAL A 570 3.88 9.66 2.48
N LEU A 571 3.15 8.56 2.31
CA LEU A 571 1.76 8.59 1.84
C LEU A 571 0.84 9.33 2.82
N GLN A 572 1.07 9.23 4.13
CA GLN A 572 0.35 10.00 5.14
C GLN A 572 0.75 11.49 5.12
N ALA A 573 2.03 11.82 4.98
CA ALA A 573 2.48 13.21 4.86
C ALA A 573 1.86 13.92 3.64
N ILE A 574 1.76 13.23 2.50
CA ILE A 574 1.15 13.73 1.26
C ILE A 574 -0.37 13.96 1.41
N VAL A 575 -1.08 13.11 2.17
CA VAL A 575 -2.54 13.17 2.31
C VAL A 575 -3.02 14.06 3.47
N TRP A 576 -2.24 14.17 4.54
CA TRP A 576 -2.65 14.83 5.80
C TRP A 576 -1.93 16.14 6.10
N GLY A 577 -0.91 16.48 5.30
CA GLY A 577 -0.23 17.77 5.39
C GLY A 577 0.87 17.86 6.47
N PRO A 578 1.54 19.02 6.51
CA PRO A 578 2.86 19.13 7.14
C PRO A 578 2.85 19.31 8.67
N THR A 579 1.78 19.87 9.23
CA THR A 579 1.59 19.96 10.69
C THR A 579 1.41 18.56 11.31
N ALA A 580 0.73 17.66 10.60
CA ALA A 580 0.66 16.25 10.96
C ALA A 580 2.02 15.54 10.83
N PHE A 581 2.84 15.89 9.83
CA PHE A 581 4.18 15.30 9.63
C PHE A 581 5.15 15.62 10.79
N LEU A 582 5.23 16.87 11.23
CA LEU A 582 6.05 17.27 12.38
C LEU A 582 5.59 16.56 13.68
N SER A 583 4.28 16.46 13.88
CA SER A 583 3.67 15.76 15.02
C SER A 583 3.89 14.24 14.96
N CYS A 584 4.03 13.67 13.76
CA CYS A 584 4.30 12.24 13.57
C CYS A 584 5.77 11.90 13.80
N LEU A 585 6.71 12.74 13.33
CA LEU A 585 8.16 12.54 13.54
C LEU A 585 8.59 12.51 15.01
N GLN A 586 7.90 13.25 15.89
CA GLN A 586 8.16 13.22 17.33
C GLN A 586 7.86 11.87 17.99
N ASN A 587 7.11 10.98 17.34
CA ASN A 587 6.59 9.74 17.92
C ASN A 587 7.26 8.44 17.43
N ILE A 588 8.35 8.51 16.64
CA ILE A 588 8.82 7.35 15.85
C ILE A 588 10.15 6.73 16.31
N ASN A 589 11.09 7.45 16.94
CA ASN A 589 12.29 6.81 17.49
C ASN A 589 13.03 7.64 18.56
N PRO A 590 13.33 7.10 19.77
CA PRO A 590 14.06 7.82 20.81
C PRO A 590 15.50 8.21 20.41
N ALA A 591 16.12 7.54 19.45
CA ALA A 591 17.48 7.88 18.97
C ALA A 591 17.55 9.25 18.26
N ALA A 592 16.45 9.76 17.71
CA ALA A 592 16.41 11.06 17.04
C ALA A 592 16.37 12.26 18.02
N ASN A 593 15.97 12.02 19.26
CA ASN A 593 15.73 13.09 20.25
C ASN A 593 17.01 13.83 20.67
N ALA A 594 18.18 13.19 20.59
CA ALA A 594 19.46 13.83 20.92
C ALA A 594 19.83 14.97 19.95
N VAL A 595 19.44 14.88 18.68
CA VAL A 595 19.71 15.90 17.65
C VAL A 595 18.60 16.96 17.63
N LEU A 596 17.34 16.55 17.82
CA LEU A 596 16.19 17.47 17.86
C LEU A 596 16.13 18.32 19.15
N GLY A 597 16.60 17.79 20.29
CA GLY A 597 16.64 18.51 21.56
C GLY A 597 17.59 19.73 21.57
N LEU A 598 18.58 19.74 20.67
CA LEU A 598 19.46 20.90 20.44
C LEU A 598 18.78 21.99 19.58
N LEU A 599 17.91 21.60 18.64
CA LEU A 599 17.17 22.54 17.80
C LEU A 599 16.03 23.24 18.55
N TYR A 600 15.33 22.52 19.45
CA TYR A 600 14.20 23.08 20.20
C TYR A 600 14.58 24.27 21.09
N LYS A 601 15.82 24.27 21.64
CA LYS A 601 16.31 25.35 22.53
C LYS A 601 16.68 26.65 21.81
N CYS A 602 16.74 26.68 20.48
CA CYS A 602 17.03 27.91 19.71
C CYS A 602 15.77 28.61 19.17
N VAL A 603 14.57 28.06 19.37
CA VAL A 603 13.33 28.54 18.72
C VAL A 603 12.52 29.52 19.59
N THR A 604 12.83 29.68 20.88
CA THR A 604 12.02 30.48 21.82
C THR A 604 12.75 31.72 22.35
N ALA A 605 12.62 32.82 21.61
CA ALA A 605 12.72 34.18 22.12
C ALA A 605 11.52 35.00 21.59
N PRO A 606 10.89 35.87 22.39
CA PRO A 606 9.61 36.47 22.03
C PRO A 606 9.78 37.78 21.25
N ASP A 607 8.83 38.06 20.35
CA ASP A 607 8.25 39.41 20.21
C ASP A 607 6.88 39.34 19.53
N GLY A 608 5.98 40.25 19.91
CA GLY A 608 4.53 40.11 19.69
C GLY A 608 3.98 40.76 18.42
N GLY A 609 2.78 40.32 18.02
CA GLY A 609 1.99 40.91 16.93
C GLY A 609 0.64 40.22 16.79
N SER A 610 -0.46 40.97 16.91
CA SER A 610 -1.81 40.41 17.12
C SER A 610 -2.58 40.06 15.83
N ALA A 611 -3.25 38.91 15.87
CA ALA A 611 -4.56 38.60 15.26
C ALA A 611 -4.74 38.63 13.72
N MET A 612 -4.91 37.44 13.14
CA MET A 612 -6.20 37.03 12.56
C MET A 612 -6.46 35.55 12.85
N MET A 613 -7.67 35.19 13.27
CA MET A 613 -8.02 33.88 13.85
C MET A 613 -9.40 33.42 13.34
N GLY A 614 -9.53 32.13 13.04
CA GLY A 614 -10.78 31.48 12.62
C GLY A 614 -10.54 30.40 11.56
N THR A 615 -10.96 29.13 11.72
CA THR A 615 -11.79 28.51 12.78
C THR A 615 -11.45 27.03 12.93
N THR A 616 -11.08 26.58 14.14
CA THR A 616 -11.10 25.15 14.55
C THR A 616 -10.98 24.98 16.08
N ASP A 617 -10.05 25.66 16.74
CA ASP A 617 -9.80 25.46 18.19
C ASP A 617 -10.82 26.13 19.11
N ALA A 618 -11.44 27.23 18.67
CA ALA A 618 -12.42 27.97 19.47
C ALA A 618 -13.65 27.10 19.82
N SER A 619 -14.28 26.47 18.81
CA SER A 619 -15.54 25.74 19.03
C SER A 619 -15.39 24.48 19.89
N LEU A 620 -14.27 23.76 19.81
CA LEU A 620 -14.01 22.62 20.71
C LEU A 620 -13.72 23.07 22.14
N SER A 621 -13.01 24.19 22.31
CA SER A 621 -12.77 24.79 23.62
C SER A 621 -14.07 25.29 24.26
N ASP A 622 -14.95 25.92 23.49
CA ASP A 622 -16.27 26.36 23.95
C ASP A 622 -17.15 25.18 24.41
N ILE A 623 -17.14 24.07 23.66
CA ILE A 623 -17.86 22.83 24.02
C ILE A 623 -17.27 22.20 25.29
N ALA A 624 -15.93 22.12 25.39
CA ALA A 624 -15.24 21.62 26.57
C ALA A 624 -15.59 22.46 27.81
N ALA A 625 -15.47 23.79 27.71
CA ALA A 625 -15.79 24.75 28.76
C ALA A 625 -17.26 24.64 29.20
N SER A 626 -18.19 24.57 28.25
CA SER A 626 -19.62 24.41 28.52
C SER A 626 -19.90 23.14 29.32
N LEU A 627 -19.35 21.99 28.90
CA LEU A 627 -19.56 20.69 29.57
C LEU A 627 -18.98 20.65 30.99
N ILE A 628 -17.75 21.16 31.20
CA ILE A 628 -17.11 21.13 32.52
C ILE A 628 -17.62 22.22 33.47
N SER A 629 -18.17 23.33 32.95
CA SER A 629 -18.73 24.41 33.78
C SER A 629 -19.88 23.95 34.67
N GLN A 630 -20.59 22.88 34.27
CA GLN A 630 -21.66 22.22 35.04
C GLN A 630 -21.14 21.55 36.34
N ARG A 631 -19.82 21.46 36.52
CA ARG A 631 -19.15 20.82 37.66
C ARG A 631 -18.23 21.77 38.43
N GLU A 632 -18.46 23.07 38.35
CA GLU A 632 -17.61 24.11 38.97
C GLU A 632 -16.14 24.04 38.51
N LEU A 633 -15.92 23.65 37.25
CA LEU A 633 -14.60 23.63 36.62
C LEU A 633 -14.52 24.71 35.53
N ASP A 634 -13.41 25.43 35.51
CA ASP A 634 -13.02 26.36 34.46
C ASP A 634 -11.97 25.71 33.54
N LEU A 635 -12.09 25.96 32.24
CA LEU A 635 -11.16 25.44 31.24
C LEU A 635 -9.81 26.18 31.34
N VAL A 636 -8.74 25.41 31.53
CA VAL A 636 -7.36 25.92 31.47
C VAL A 636 -6.79 25.71 30.07
N SER A 637 -6.96 24.51 29.50
CA SER A 637 -6.59 24.23 28.11
C SER A 637 -7.38 23.08 27.51
N CYS A 638 -7.52 23.07 26.18
CA CYS A 638 -8.07 21.95 25.41
C CYS A 638 -7.14 21.70 24.21
N HIS A 639 -6.62 20.48 24.07
CA HIS A 639 -5.69 20.10 23.00
C HIS A 639 -6.17 18.83 22.31
N VAL A 640 -6.36 18.86 20.99
CA VAL A 640 -6.71 17.67 20.21
C VAL A 640 -5.54 16.68 20.23
N THR A 641 -5.79 15.47 20.73
CA THR A 641 -4.77 14.39 20.81
C THR A 641 -4.91 13.38 19.68
N GLN A 642 -6.13 13.09 19.24
CA GLN A 642 -6.40 12.09 18.20
C GLN A 642 -7.67 12.45 17.42
N SER A 643 -7.66 12.31 16.09
CA SER A 643 -8.88 12.36 15.28
C SER A 643 -9.56 10.98 15.23
N LEU A 644 -10.88 10.96 15.33
CA LEU A 644 -11.69 9.76 15.15
C LEU A 644 -11.75 9.36 13.67
N TRP A 645 -12.04 8.08 13.43
CA TRP A 645 -12.00 7.48 12.09
C TRP A 645 -12.83 8.26 11.05
N ALA A 646 -12.26 8.46 9.85
CA ALA A 646 -12.85 9.19 8.72
C ALA A 646 -13.52 10.53 9.07
N GLY A 647 -12.97 11.27 10.04
CA GLY A 647 -13.45 12.61 10.40
C GLY A 647 -14.75 12.62 11.20
N TYR A 648 -15.08 11.54 11.91
CA TYR A 648 -16.26 11.47 12.78
C TYR A 648 -16.13 12.28 14.08
N GLY A 649 -15.02 12.98 14.32
CA GLY A 649 -14.80 13.79 15.52
C GLY A 649 -13.36 13.70 16.04
N HIS A 650 -13.15 14.06 17.31
CA HIS A 650 -11.84 14.23 17.94
C HIS A 650 -11.83 13.76 19.40
N ILE A 651 -10.68 13.26 19.86
CA ILE A 651 -10.34 13.08 21.26
C ILE A 651 -9.40 14.24 21.64
N CYS A 652 -9.71 14.94 22.73
CA CYS A 652 -8.96 16.07 23.24
C CYS A 652 -8.54 15.81 24.69
N GLN A 653 -7.30 16.17 25.04
CA GLN A 653 -6.90 16.33 26.43
C GLN A 653 -7.37 17.70 26.91
N VAL A 654 -8.06 17.72 28.05
CA VAL A 654 -8.65 18.90 28.66
C VAL A 654 -8.03 19.10 30.04
N THR A 655 -7.42 20.25 30.26
CA THR A 655 -6.95 20.66 31.59
C THR A 655 -7.96 21.59 32.20
N ALA A 656 -8.42 21.29 33.41
CA ALA A 656 -9.45 22.05 34.11
C ALA A 656 -8.98 22.46 35.52
N ALA A 657 -9.44 23.60 36.02
CA ALA A 657 -9.19 24.06 37.38
C ALA A 657 -10.51 24.36 38.10
N ARG A 658 -10.56 24.21 39.42
CA ARG A 658 -11.79 24.44 40.19
C ARG A 658 -12.12 25.94 40.25
N ARG A 659 -13.32 26.30 39.78
CA ARG A 659 -13.87 27.65 39.80
C ARG A 659 -13.94 28.17 41.22
N ARG A 660 -13.16 29.21 41.52
CA ARG A 660 -13.11 29.81 42.86
C ARG A 660 -14.24 30.81 43.03
N GLY A 661 -15.05 30.64 44.08
CA GLY A 661 -15.96 31.67 44.55
C GLY A 661 -15.19 32.87 45.12
N GLY A 662 -15.07 33.94 44.32
CA GLY A 662 -14.84 35.32 44.75
C GLY A 662 -13.73 35.63 45.77
N ASP A 663 -12.46 35.59 45.36
CA ASP A 663 -11.41 36.59 45.70
C ASP A 663 -10.15 36.31 44.83
N PRO A 664 -9.63 37.28 44.04
CA PRO A 664 -8.42 37.07 43.23
C PRO A 664 -7.10 37.00 44.02
N SER A 665 -7.08 37.38 45.30
CA SER A 665 -5.84 37.77 46.00
C SER A 665 -5.10 36.65 46.76
N ILE A 666 -5.64 35.43 46.85
CA ILE A 666 -5.04 34.32 47.63
C ILE A 666 -4.61 33.16 46.72
N THR A 667 -3.51 33.31 45.97
CA THR A 667 -2.96 32.24 45.13
C THR A 667 -2.09 31.26 45.93
N ASN A 668 -2.68 30.16 46.41
CA ASN A 668 -2.00 28.89 46.67
C ASN A 668 -3.02 27.73 46.72
N GLY A 669 -2.67 26.55 46.18
CA GLY A 669 -3.21 25.25 46.63
C GLY A 669 -4.29 24.49 45.84
N ALA A 670 -4.68 24.89 44.61
CA ALA A 670 -5.61 24.08 43.79
C ALA A 670 -4.89 23.50 42.57
N SER A 671 -4.59 22.20 42.57
CA SER A 671 -3.99 21.51 41.43
C SER A 671 -4.93 21.47 40.22
N PRO A 672 -4.42 21.62 38.99
CA PRO A 672 -5.19 21.36 37.78
C PRO A 672 -5.57 19.87 37.69
N VAL A 673 -6.69 19.57 37.05
CA VAL A 673 -7.18 18.20 36.83
C VAL A 673 -7.11 17.90 35.34
N SER A 674 -6.56 16.73 34.97
CA SER A 674 -6.50 16.26 33.58
C SER A 674 -7.68 15.37 33.23
N LEU A 675 -8.36 15.71 32.14
CA LEU A 675 -9.59 15.12 31.62
C LEU A 675 -9.44 14.77 30.14
N ILE A 676 -10.31 13.90 29.63
CA ILE A 676 -10.38 13.51 28.22
C ILE A 676 -11.77 13.84 27.67
N LEU A 677 -11.83 14.71 26.65
CA LEU A 677 -13.05 14.99 25.88
C LEU A 677 -13.06 14.10 24.62
N LYS A 678 -14.03 13.19 24.51
CA LYS A 678 -14.34 12.46 23.27
C LYS A 678 -15.51 13.15 22.58
N TYR A 679 -15.25 13.88 21.51
CA TYR A 679 -16.22 14.63 20.71
C TYR A 679 -16.52 13.90 19.39
N ILE A 680 -17.79 13.69 19.09
CA ILE A 680 -18.29 12.97 17.91
C ILE A 680 -19.22 13.90 17.12
N SER A 681 -18.86 14.16 15.86
CA SER A 681 -19.60 14.96 14.88
C SER A 681 -19.49 14.27 13.52
N PRO A 682 -20.46 13.40 13.13
CA PRO A 682 -20.41 12.65 11.89
C PRO A 682 -20.42 13.55 10.64
N PRO A 683 -19.69 13.19 9.56
CA PRO A 683 -19.62 13.99 8.35
C PRO A 683 -20.97 14.01 7.59
N THR A 684 -21.38 15.19 7.14
CA THR A 684 -22.68 15.45 6.46
C THR A 684 -22.85 14.79 5.10
N THR A 685 -21.76 14.30 4.50
CA THR A 685 -21.74 13.65 3.18
C THR A 685 -21.89 12.13 3.22
N ALA A 686 -21.92 11.51 4.41
CA ALA A 686 -22.15 10.08 4.55
C ALA A 686 -23.59 9.71 4.18
N SER A 687 -23.76 8.65 3.37
CA SER A 687 -25.10 8.17 3.01
C SER A 687 -25.84 7.66 4.25
N ALA A 688 -27.04 8.20 4.50
CA ALA A 688 -27.93 7.76 5.59
C ALA A 688 -28.44 6.30 5.45
N HIS A 689 -27.97 5.58 4.42
CA HIS A 689 -28.25 4.17 4.15
C HIS A 689 -27.00 3.28 4.22
N ASP A 690 -25.81 3.81 4.49
CA ASP A 690 -24.61 2.99 4.70
C ASP A 690 -24.62 2.32 6.07
N GLU A 691 -24.50 0.99 6.07
CA GLU A 691 -24.42 0.15 7.27
C GLU A 691 -23.23 0.55 8.16
N GLY A 692 -22.08 0.90 7.55
CA GLY A 692 -20.88 1.32 8.27
C GLY A 692 -21.08 2.63 9.04
N HIS A 693 -21.76 3.60 8.43
CA HIS A 693 -22.15 4.86 9.05
C HIS A 693 -23.15 4.66 10.20
N ILE A 694 -24.25 3.93 9.94
CA ILE A 694 -25.30 3.64 10.93
C ILE A 694 -24.73 2.97 12.17
N ARG A 695 -23.90 1.92 11.99
CA ARG A 695 -23.26 1.20 13.09
C ARG A 695 -22.41 2.12 13.97
N LYS A 696 -21.65 3.04 13.37
CA LYS A 696 -20.74 3.93 14.11
C LYS A 696 -21.47 4.99 14.93
N ILE A 697 -22.56 5.57 14.40
CA ILE A 697 -23.36 6.51 15.19
C ILE A 697 -23.95 5.81 16.41
N LEU A 698 -24.56 4.64 16.22
CA LEU A 698 -25.14 3.87 17.33
C LEU A 698 -24.07 3.40 18.34
N SER A 699 -22.87 3.00 17.88
CA SER A 699 -21.81 2.52 18.78
C SER A 699 -21.24 3.61 19.71
N TYR A 700 -21.14 4.86 19.25
CA TYR A 700 -20.79 5.98 20.14
C TYR A 700 -21.91 6.31 21.14
N GLN A 701 -23.17 6.08 20.79
CA GLN A 701 -24.30 6.26 21.70
C GLN A 701 -24.34 5.16 22.78
N VAL A 702 -23.97 3.92 22.42
CA VAL A 702 -23.75 2.82 23.38
C VAL A 702 -22.61 3.13 24.34
N GLU A 703 -21.48 3.62 23.83
CA GLU A 703 -20.34 4.03 24.67
C GLU A 703 -20.74 5.12 25.67
N GLN A 704 -21.51 6.13 25.22
CA GLN A 704 -22.06 7.15 26.11
C GLN A 704 -22.99 6.56 27.18
N TYR A 705 -23.92 5.67 26.80
CA TYR A 705 -24.81 5.03 27.75
C TYR A 705 -24.01 4.24 28.79
N PHE A 706 -23.01 3.46 28.36
CA PHE A 706 -22.14 2.70 29.25
C PHE A 706 -21.46 3.60 30.29
N TYR A 707 -20.71 4.61 29.84
CA TYR A 707 -19.95 5.47 30.74
C TYR A 707 -20.82 6.33 31.67
N THR A 708 -22.05 6.65 31.27
CA THR A 708 -22.97 7.48 32.08
C THR A 708 -23.92 6.70 32.98
N ARG A 709 -24.20 5.43 32.68
CA ARG A 709 -25.20 4.60 33.40
C ARG A 709 -24.66 3.33 34.00
N LEU A 710 -23.70 2.65 33.37
CA LEU A 710 -23.22 1.32 33.78
C LEU A 710 -21.85 1.36 34.45
N ALA A 711 -20.90 2.14 33.93
CA ALA A 711 -19.59 2.32 34.55
C ALA A 711 -19.67 2.76 36.03
N PRO A 712 -20.58 3.66 36.46
CA PRO A 712 -20.71 4.03 37.87
C PRO A 712 -21.28 2.94 38.79
N GLN A 713 -21.73 1.80 38.25
CA GLN A 713 -22.25 0.66 39.02
C GLN A 713 -21.20 -0.42 39.27
N LEU A 714 -20.09 -0.38 38.51
CA LEU A 714 -18.98 -1.31 38.63
C LEU A 714 -18.30 -1.19 40.00
N PRO A 715 -17.71 -2.28 40.52
CA PRO A 715 -17.02 -2.27 41.79
C PRO A 715 -15.62 -1.64 41.62
N GLU A 716 -15.02 -1.18 42.71
CA GLU A 716 -13.78 -0.39 42.67
C GLU A 716 -12.55 -1.12 42.08
N ASP A 717 -12.57 -2.46 42.08
CA ASP A 717 -11.54 -3.33 41.51
C ASP A 717 -11.63 -3.45 39.97
N VAL A 718 -12.75 -3.07 39.36
CA VAL A 718 -12.91 -3.03 37.89
C VAL A 718 -12.67 -1.61 37.39
N ALA A 719 -11.40 -1.26 37.22
CA ALA A 719 -10.97 0.09 36.84
C ALA A 719 -11.53 0.54 35.46
N VAL A 720 -12.34 1.60 35.47
CA VAL A 720 -12.96 2.25 34.29
C VAL A 720 -12.94 3.77 34.45
N ALA A 721 -12.81 4.51 33.34
CA ALA A 721 -12.84 5.96 33.36
C ALA A 721 -14.22 6.52 33.79
N GLU A 722 -14.24 7.36 34.82
CA GLU A 722 -15.46 8.04 35.29
C GLU A 722 -15.90 9.13 34.28
N CYS A 723 -17.20 9.18 33.96
CA CYS A 723 -17.78 10.24 33.13
C CYS A 723 -18.27 11.42 33.98
N ILE A 724 -17.69 12.58 33.73
CA ILE A 724 -17.94 13.83 34.46
C ILE A 724 -19.17 14.55 33.89
N ALA A 725 -19.25 14.62 32.56
CA ALA A 725 -20.28 15.30 31.79
C ALA A 725 -20.42 14.64 30.41
N SER A 726 -21.62 14.67 29.83
CA SER A 726 -21.82 14.29 28.44
C SER A 726 -23.02 15.02 27.82
N ILE A 727 -23.08 15.08 26.48
CA ILE A 727 -24.19 15.65 25.72
C ILE A 727 -24.49 14.78 24.51
N ASN A 728 -25.76 14.72 24.10
CA ASN A 728 -26.22 14.09 22.88
C ASN A 728 -27.42 14.86 22.34
N ASP A 729 -27.27 15.52 21.20
CA ASP A 729 -28.34 16.31 20.55
C ASP A 729 -28.99 15.55 19.36
N GLY A 730 -28.64 14.28 19.16
CA GLY A 730 -29.08 13.46 18.03
C GLY A 730 -28.30 13.66 16.72
N LYS A 731 -27.38 14.63 16.65
CA LYS A 731 -26.40 14.83 15.56
C LYS A 731 -24.96 14.74 16.05
N THR A 732 -24.73 15.22 17.26
CA THR A 732 -23.44 15.40 17.92
C THR A 732 -23.50 14.66 19.25
N THR A 733 -22.41 13.99 19.62
CA THR A 733 -22.27 13.33 20.92
C THR A 733 -20.94 13.72 21.51
N ALA A 734 -20.87 14.06 22.80
CA ALA A 734 -19.60 14.31 23.46
C ALA A 734 -19.59 13.80 24.90
N LEU A 735 -18.45 13.27 25.33
CA LEU A 735 -18.21 12.76 26.67
C LEU A 735 -16.95 13.42 27.25
N VAL A 736 -17.01 13.87 28.49
CA VAL A 736 -15.84 14.23 29.30
C VAL A 736 -15.60 13.13 30.32
N LEU A 737 -14.45 12.47 30.21
CA LEU A 737 -13.99 11.38 31.09
C LEU A 737 -12.81 11.86 31.94
N LYS A 738 -12.57 11.25 33.10
CA LYS A 738 -11.30 11.41 33.82
C LYS A 738 -10.14 10.79 33.04
N ASP A 739 -8.98 11.44 33.04
CA ASP A 739 -7.77 10.86 32.46
C ASP A 739 -7.16 9.82 33.42
N LEU A 740 -7.33 8.53 33.10
CA LEU A 740 -6.80 7.39 33.87
C LEU A 740 -5.27 7.40 34.03
N ARG A 741 -4.56 8.18 33.20
CA ARG A 741 -3.09 8.29 33.26
C ARG A 741 -2.61 9.35 34.25
N SER A 742 -3.51 10.21 34.74
CA SER A 742 -3.20 11.31 35.65
C SER A 742 -3.41 10.90 37.11
N PRO A 743 -2.38 10.89 37.96
CA PRO A 743 -2.55 10.61 39.40
C PRO A 743 -3.52 11.59 40.07
N GLU A 744 -3.58 12.83 39.58
CA GLU A 744 -4.37 13.93 40.14
C GLU A 744 -5.88 13.83 39.83
N SER A 745 -6.28 12.98 38.88
CA SER A 745 -7.69 12.69 38.58
C SER A 745 -8.26 11.57 39.46
N SER A 746 -7.38 10.72 40.00
CA SER A 746 -7.68 9.54 40.80
C SER A 746 -7.81 9.85 42.30
N LEU A 747 -8.70 9.15 43.01
CA LEU A 747 -8.83 9.26 44.47
C LEU A 747 -7.74 8.50 45.24
N ARG A 748 -6.86 7.77 44.54
CA ARG A 748 -5.78 6.95 45.10
C ARG A 748 -4.51 7.11 44.25
N PRO A 749 -3.41 7.71 44.78
CA PRO A 749 -2.18 7.96 44.03
C PRO A 749 -1.42 6.73 43.48
N LYS A 750 -1.90 5.51 43.76
CA LYS A 750 -1.34 4.26 43.21
C LYS A 750 -2.01 3.84 41.89
N ASP A 751 -3.22 4.31 41.63
CA ASP A 751 -4.13 3.80 40.59
C ASP A 751 -3.90 4.52 39.23
N ALA A 752 -2.71 5.06 38.99
CA ALA A 752 -2.40 5.78 37.76
C ALA A 752 -2.00 4.80 36.64
N PHE A 753 -2.89 4.58 35.67
CA PHE A 753 -2.66 3.69 34.53
C PHE A 753 -1.80 4.38 33.46
N SER A 754 -0.57 4.74 33.82
CA SER A 754 0.32 5.56 32.99
C SER A 754 0.99 4.80 31.84
N VAL A 755 0.96 3.46 31.84
CA VAL A 755 1.56 2.64 30.78
C VAL A 755 0.54 2.41 29.68
N SER A 756 0.65 3.17 28.59
CA SER A 756 -0.04 2.88 27.34
C SER A 756 0.69 1.77 26.58
N LEU A 757 -0.01 0.71 26.22
CA LEU A 757 0.57 -0.40 25.47
C LEU A 757 0.63 -0.07 23.97
N GLU A 758 1.70 -0.51 23.31
CA GLU A 758 1.94 -0.21 21.90
C GLU A 758 0.90 -0.87 20.97
N LYS A 759 0.71 -0.30 19.78
CA LYS A 759 -0.17 -0.89 18.76
C LYS A 759 0.36 -2.26 18.35
N ARG A 760 -0.43 -3.32 18.57
CA ARG A 760 -0.07 -4.74 18.43
C ARG A 760 1.01 -5.25 19.39
N GLY A 761 1.16 -4.63 20.56
CA GLY A 761 2.00 -5.17 21.62
C GLY A 761 1.39 -6.45 22.23
N GLU A 762 2.20 -7.49 22.36
CA GLU A 762 1.90 -8.64 23.21
C GLU A 762 1.99 -8.22 24.69
N LEU A 763 1.09 -8.74 25.52
CA LEU A 763 1.09 -8.52 26.97
C LEU A 763 2.18 -9.36 27.62
N ASN A 764 2.85 -8.82 28.64
CA ASN A 764 3.66 -9.66 29.51
C ASN A 764 2.77 -10.57 30.39
N PRO A 765 3.29 -11.68 30.96
CA PRO A 765 2.45 -12.64 31.71
C PRO A 765 1.68 -12.02 32.89
N THR A 766 2.25 -11.03 33.58
CA THR A 766 1.58 -10.28 34.64
C THR A 766 0.36 -9.52 34.10
N GLN A 767 0.52 -8.82 32.97
CA GLN A 767 -0.55 -8.09 32.30
C GLN A 767 -1.63 -9.01 31.71
N VAL A 768 -1.27 -10.22 31.27
CA VAL A 768 -2.25 -11.24 30.85
C VAL A 768 -3.16 -11.61 32.03
N LEU A 769 -2.58 -11.90 33.20
CA LEU A 769 -3.35 -12.24 34.41
C LEU A 769 -4.17 -11.04 34.91
N ALA A 770 -3.62 -9.81 34.86
CA ALA A 770 -4.35 -8.59 35.20
C ALA A 770 -5.55 -8.36 34.29
N ALA A 771 -5.39 -8.55 32.96
CA ALA A 771 -6.49 -8.45 31.99
C ALA A 771 -7.55 -9.53 32.21
N LEU A 772 -7.15 -10.76 32.55
CA LEU A 772 -8.08 -11.83 32.91
C LEU A 772 -8.87 -11.54 34.19
N ASN A 773 -8.21 -11.01 35.23
CA ASN A 773 -8.85 -10.59 36.47
C ASN A 773 -9.88 -9.49 36.20
N TRP A 774 -9.51 -8.45 35.45
CA TRP A 774 -10.41 -7.36 35.09
C TRP A 774 -11.63 -7.86 34.31
N LEU A 775 -11.42 -8.71 33.30
CA LEU A 775 -12.52 -9.28 32.50
C LEU A 775 -13.42 -10.18 33.34
N ALA A 776 -12.85 -11.03 34.20
CA ALA A 776 -13.62 -11.88 35.11
C ALA A 776 -14.43 -11.05 36.13
N GLY A 777 -13.85 -9.96 36.65
CA GLY A 777 -14.54 -8.99 37.50
C GLY A 777 -15.72 -8.33 36.78
N PHE A 778 -15.45 -7.74 35.60
CA PHE A 778 -16.44 -7.08 34.75
C PHE A 778 -17.58 -8.01 34.33
N HIS A 779 -17.25 -9.19 33.79
CA HIS A 779 -18.24 -10.20 33.39
C HIS A 779 -19.01 -10.75 34.60
N GLY A 780 -18.32 -11.06 35.70
CA GLY A 780 -18.97 -11.63 36.89
C GLY A 780 -19.98 -10.67 37.53
N HIS A 781 -19.64 -9.38 37.57
CA HIS A 781 -20.52 -8.33 38.06
C HIS A 781 -21.85 -8.24 37.32
N PHE A 782 -21.82 -8.27 35.98
CA PHE A 782 -23.04 -8.21 35.17
C PHE A 782 -23.75 -9.56 35.09
N TRP A 783 -23.03 -10.67 35.02
CA TRP A 783 -23.61 -12.02 35.07
C TRP A 783 -24.44 -12.24 36.34
N GLY A 784 -23.95 -11.77 37.49
CA GLY A 784 -24.65 -11.81 38.77
C GLY A 784 -25.89 -10.88 38.85
N ARG A 785 -26.11 -9.99 37.88
CA ARG A 785 -27.15 -8.94 37.87
C ARG A 785 -28.02 -8.93 36.60
N MET A 786 -27.98 -10.00 35.80
CA MET A 786 -28.70 -10.04 34.52
C MET A 786 -30.22 -9.88 34.63
N ASP A 787 -30.81 -10.22 35.78
CA ASP A 787 -32.21 -10.00 36.14
C ASP A 787 -32.61 -8.51 36.11
N GLN A 788 -31.66 -7.60 36.28
CA GLN A 788 -31.88 -6.15 36.28
C GLN A 788 -31.96 -5.58 34.86
N PHE A 789 -31.51 -6.33 33.84
CA PHE A 789 -31.43 -5.88 32.46
C PHE A 789 -32.62 -6.36 31.63
N ARG A 790 -33.56 -5.45 31.32
CA ARG A 790 -34.67 -5.76 30.42
C ARG A 790 -34.24 -5.74 28.96
N ARG A 791 -34.33 -6.89 28.27
CA ARG A 791 -33.98 -7.05 26.85
C ARG A 791 -34.71 -6.05 25.93
N GLU A 792 -35.95 -5.67 26.27
CA GLU A 792 -36.76 -4.67 25.55
C GLU A 792 -36.10 -3.29 25.40
N ASN A 793 -35.25 -2.90 26.36
CA ASN A 793 -34.57 -1.60 26.42
C ASN A 793 -33.21 -1.60 25.70
N MET A 794 -32.70 -2.78 25.32
CA MET A 794 -31.45 -2.93 24.58
C MET A 794 -31.61 -2.55 23.10
N LEU A 795 -30.51 -2.20 22.45
CA LEU A 795 -30.45 -1.89 21.02
C LEU A 795 -30.38 -3.19 20.20
N LEU A 796 -31.22 -3.30 19.18
CA LEU A 796 -31.13 -4.37 18.19
C LEU A 796 -29.84 -4.21 17.36
N PRO A 797 -29.40 -5.23 16.60
CA PRO A 797 -28.29 -5.07 15.66
C PRO A 797 -28.47 -3.84 14.73
N PRO A 798 -27.41 -3.13 14.32
CA PRO A 798 -27.48 -1.75 13.80
C PRO A 798 -28.54 -1.47 12.74
N LEU A 799 -28.71 -2.37 11.76
CA LEU A 799 -29.70 -2.23 10.68
C LEU A 799 -31.15 -2.46 11.14
N ALA A 800 -31.35 -3.40 12.06
CA ALA A 800 -32.65 -3.63 12.70
C ALA A 800 -33.01 -2.45 13.62
N GLU A 801 -32.04 -1.91 14.36
CA GLU A 801 -32.24 -0.74 15.21
C GLU A 801 -32.57 0.51 14.40
N ALA A 802 -31.81 0.81 13.33
CA ALA A 802 -32.14 1.92 12.43
C ALA A 802 -33.53 1.77 11.80
N SER A 803 -33.97 0.54 11.52
CA SER A 803 -35.32 0.26 11.03
C SER A 803 -36.39 0.49 12.12
N ARG A 804 -36.15 0.01 13.35
CA ARG A 804 -36.99 0.24 14.54
C ARG A 804 -37.15 1.74 14.84
N GLN A 805 -36.07 2.51 14.75
CA GLN A 805 -36.09 3.97 14.94
C GLN A 805 -36.84 4.70 13.81
N ARG A 806 -36.69 4.26 12.55
CA ARG A 806 -37.46 4.81 11.41
C ARG A 806 -38.96 4.57 11.58
N GLN A 807 -39.36 3.37 12.01
CA GLN A 807 -40.75 3.03 12.31
C GLN A 807 -41.30 3.83 13.50
N ARG A 808 -40.54 3.97 14.60
CA ARG A 808 -40.93 4.82 15.74
C ARG A 808 -41.11 6.29 15.34
N ARG A 809 -40.31 6.81 14.41
CA ARG A 809 -40.42 8.18 13.89
C ARG A 809 -41.63 8.42 12.96
N SER A 810 -42.27 7.38 12.41
CA SER A 810 -43.47 7.55 11.57
C SER A 810 -44.79 7.54 12.35
N VAL A 811 -44.76 7.27 13.66
CA VAL A 811 -45.94 7.33 14.55
C VAL A 811 -46.05 8.75 15.14
N LYS A 812 -47.29 9.27 15.27
CA LYS A 812 -47.53 10.62 15.82
C LYS A 812 -46.98 10.75 17.26
N PRO A 813 -46.33 11.87 17.62
CA PRO A 813 -45.69 12.03 18.91
C PRO A 813 -46.71 12.31 20.02
N SER A 814 -46.82 11.41 20.99
CA SER A 814 -47.52 11.61 22.27
C SER A 814 -46.57 11.77 23.47
N ALA A 815 -45.26 11.89 23.22
CA ALA A 815 -44.22 12.02 24.25
C ALA A 815 -43.48 13.36 24.19
N GLU A 816 -43.04 13.81 25.36
CA GLU A 816 -42.38 15.10 25.60
C GLU A 816 -41.09 15.31 24.75
N PRO A 817 -40.66 16.55 24.54
CA PRO A 817 -39.52 16.84 23.66
C PRO A 817 -38.16 16.34 24.18
N HIS A 818 -38.01 16.05 25.48
CA HIS A 818 -36.72 15.67 26.08
C HIS A 818 -36.30 14.21 25.85
N ASP A 819 -37.23 13.27 25.66
CA ASP A 819 -36.94 11.83 25.52
C ASP A 819 -36.75 11.37 24.05
N ARG A 820 -36.71 12.31 23.10
CA ARG A 820 -36.88 11.97 21.68
C ARG A 820 -35.61 11.48 20.96
N PHE A 821 -34.46 11.53 21.62
CA PHE A 821 -33.13 11.22 21.05
C PHE A 821 -32.15 10.48 21.99
N THR A 822 -32.57 10.16 23.22
CA THR A 822 -31.77 9.41 24.20
C THR A 822 -31.74 7.92 23.86
N VAL A 823 -30.55 7.37 23.64
CA VAL A 823 -30.36 5.91 23.57
C VAL A 823 -30.55 5.31 24.97
N SER A 824 -31.39 4.28 25.07
CA SER A 824 -31.90 3.72 26.33
C SER A 824 -31.11 2.53 26.89
N GLY A 825 -30.10 2.04 26.18
CA GLY A 825 -29.41 0.80 26.54
C GLY A 825 -28.19 0.47 25.68
N VAL A 826 -27.57 -0.65 26.03
CA VAL A 826 -26.45 -1.29 25.33
C VAL A 826 -26.95 -2.24 24.22
N TRP A 827 -26.05 -2.87 23.46
CA TRP A 827 -26.45 -3.82 22.42
C TRP A 827 -27.08 -5.10 22.99
N LEU A 828 -28.14 -5.60 22.34
CA LEU A 828 -28.75 -6.92 22.61
C LEU A 828 -27.83 -8.07 22.19
N ASN A 829 -27.01 -7.86 21.17
CA ASN A 829 -25.90 -8.73 20.82
C ASN A 829 -24.66 -7.82 20.82
N GLY A 830 -23.97 -7.77 21.96
CA GLY A 830 -22.71 -7.05 22.11
C GLY A 830 -21.61 -7.65 21.25
N GLY A 831 -20.45 -6.99 21.18
CA GLY A 831 -19.28 -7.52 20.47
C GLY A 831 -19.09 -6.99 19.05
N TYR A 832 -17.84 -6.65 18.73
CA TYR A 832 -17.42 -6.07 17.45
C TYR A 832 -17.60 -6.99 16.22
N THR A 833 -17.73 -8.29 16.47
CA THR A 833 -17.43 -9.39 15.55
C THR A 833 -18.67 -10.13 15.07
N TYR A 834 -19.72 -10.18 15.90
CA TYR A 834 -20.90 -11.02 15.72
C TYR A 834 -21.47 -10.95 14.30
N LEU A 835 -21.83 -12.11 13.76
CA LEU A 835 -22.47 -12.23 12.45
C LEU A 835 -23.66 -11.28 12.27
N ALA A 836 -24.47 -11.08 13.32
CA ALA A 836 -25.61 -10.17 13.34
C ALA A 836 -25.25 -8.70 13.04
N THR A 837 -24.01 -8.26 13.32
CA THR A 837 -23.49 -6.89 13.09
C THR A 837 -22.48 -6.81 11.92
N ARG A 838 -22.18 -7.96 11.30
CA ARG A 838 -21.12 -8.17 10.28
C ARG A 838 -21.56 -9.03 9.11
N ARG A 839 -22.83 -8.94 8.72
CA ARG A 839 -23.40 -9.73 7.62
C ARG A 839 -22.70 -9.47 6.29
N LYS A 840 -22.31 -8.23 6.02
CA LYS A 840 -21.60 -7.84 4.79
C LYS A 840 -20.23 -8.51 4.68
N GLU A 841 -19.47 -8.56 5.77
CA GLU A 841 -18.18 -9.25 5.85
C GLU A 841 -18.35 -10.76 5.68
N TYR A 842 -19.31 -11.39 6.39
CA TYR A 842 -19.63 -12.82 6.19
C TYR A 842 -20.02 -13.16 4.75
N LEU A 843 -20.85 -12.34 4.10
CA LEU A 843 -21.17 -12.49 2.67
C LEU A 843 -19.93 -12.34 1.78
N SER A 844 -18.89 -11.60 2.21
CA SER A 844 -17.60 -11.56 1.50
C SER A 844 -16.88 -12.91 1.60
N LEU A 845 -16.85 -13.54 2.78
CA LEU A 845 -16.24 -14.86 2.98
C LEU A 845 -17.00 -15.99 2.24
N LEU A 846 -18.33 -15.93 2.23
CA LEU A 846 -19.18 -16.87 1.47
C LEU A 846 -18.88 -16.83 -0.04
N HIS A 847 -18.61 -15.65 -0.60
CA HIS A 847 -18.26 -15.47 -2.01
C HIS A 847 -16.76 -15.68 -2.31
N ASP A 848 -15.88 -15.58 -1.31
CA ASP A 848 -14.45 -15.84 -1.49
C ASP A 848 -14.13 -17.35 -1.50
N LYS A 849 -14.41 -17.99 -2.63
CA LYS A 849 -14.05 -19.39 -2.88
C LYS A 849 -12.55 -19.63 -3.08
N GLN A 850 -11.66 -18.66 -2.79
CA GLN A 850 -10.21 -18.87 -2.65
C GLN A 850 -9.77 -18.99 -1.18
N SER A 851 -10.59 -18.56 -0.22
CA SER A 851 -10.34 -18.75 1.20
C SER A 851 -10.59 -20.21 1.60
N GLU A 852 -9.60 -20.87 2.22
CA GLU A 852 -9.74 -22.24 2.72
C GLU A 852 -10.86 -22.40 3.76
N TRP A 853 -11.21 -21.29 4.42
CA TRP A 853 -12.25 -21.22 5.45
C TRP A 853 -13.66 -21.01 4.89
N SER A 854 -13.81 -20.63 3.61
CA SER A 854 -15.11 -20.39 2.98
C SER A 854 -15.98 -21.64 2.95
N GLY A 855 -15.40 -22.79 2.61
CA GLY A 855 -16.12 -24.08 2.62
C GLY A 855 -16.49 -24.54 4.03
N PRO A 856 -15.52 -24.81 4.92
CA PRO A 856 -15.76 -25.36 6.25
C PRO A 856 -16.67 -24.50 7.16
N LEU A 857 -16.67 -23.17 6.99
CA LEU A 857 -17.48 -22.27 7.81
C LEU A 857 -18.83 -21.91 7.18
N CYS A 858 -18.89 -21.73 5.85
CA CYS A 858 -20.05 -21.12 5.19
C CYS A 858 -20.86 -22.07 4.29
N ASP A 859 -20.34 -23.23 3.88
CA ASP A 859 -21.15 -24.21 3.15
C ASP A 859 -22.03 -25.01 4.14
N PRO A 860 -23.28 -25.35 3.80
CA PRO A 860 -24.20 -26.05 4.70
C PRO A 860 -23.79 -27.51 4.91
N ALA A 861 -23.45 -27.86 6.15
CA ALA A 861 -22.96 -29.20 6.50
C ALA A 861 -24.08 -30.24 6.73
N GLN A 862 -25.34 -29.81 6.91
CA GLN A 862 -26.48 -30.67 7.24
C GLN A 862 -27.71 -30.37 6.35
N PRO A 863 -28.73 -31.27 6.29
CA PRO A 863 -29.88 -31.14 5.39
C PRO A 863 -30.83 -29.96 5.67
N ASP A 864 -30.70 -29.30 6.81
CA ASP A 864 -31.46 -28.10 7.19
C ASP A 864 -30.96 -26.82 6.49
N GLY A 865 -29.80 -26.87 5.84
CA GLY A 865 -29.25 -25.77 5.04
C GLY A 865 -28.51 -24.69 5.84
N ILE A 866 -28.27 -24.89 7.14
CA ILE A 866 -27.59 -23.91 8.00
C ILE A 866 -26.08 -24.21 8.05
N SER A 867 -25.24 -23.20 7.79
CA SER A 867 -23.78 -23.30 7.86
C SER A 867 -23.25 -23.37 9.30
N LEU A 868 -21.99 -23.83 9.46
CA LEU A 868 -21.35 -23.86 10.78
C LEU A 868 -21.21 -22.46 11.39
N ALA A 869 -20.85 -21.47 10.57
CA ALA A 869 -20.77 -20.06 10.97
C ALA A 869 -22.12 -19.52 11.49
N GLU A 870 -23.23 -19.93 10.88
CA GLU A 870 -24.58 -19.52 11.31
C GLU A 870 -25.00 -20.20 12.60
N ARG A 871 -24.75 -21.51 12.76
CA ARG A 871 -25.03 -22.23 14.04
C ARG A 871 -24.24 -21.67 15.21
N VAL A 872 -22.95 -21.44 15.01
CA VAL A 872 -22.08 -20.86 16.06
C VAL A 872 -22.55 -19.45 16.42
N ALA A 873 -22.93 -18.64 15.43
CA ALA A 873 -23.51 -17.33 15.69
C ALA A 873 -24.87 -17.38 16.37
N GLU A 874 -25.71 -18.38 16.09
CA GLU A 874 -27.00 -18.62 16.76
C GLU A 874 -26.79 -19.05 18.22
N LEU A 875 -25.91 -20.03 18.47
CA LEU A 875 -25.53 -20.49 19.81
C LEU A 875 -24.99 -19.35 20.68
N LEU A 876 -24.10 -18.50 20.15
CA LEU A 876 -23.51 -17.39 20.89
C LEU A 876 -24.44 -16.17 21.00
N SER A 877 -25.52 -16.09 20.23
CA SER A 877 -26.42 -14.94 20.25
C SER A 877 -27.39 -15.02 21.44
N PRO A 878 -27.50 -13.96 22.26
CA PRO A 878 -28.56 -13.86 23.26
C PRO A 878 -29.94 -13.98 22.64
N ALA A 879 -30.86 -14.66 23.34
CA ALA A 879 -32.25 -14.78 22.91
C ALA A 879 -32.93 -13.41 22.82
N SER A 880 -33.76 -13.20 21.79
CA SER A 880 -34.46 -11.93 21.57
C SER A 880 -35.73 -11.77 22.42
N ASP A 881 -36.30 -12.88 22.90
CA ASP A 881 -37.46 -12.92 23.78
C ASP A 881 -37.07 -13.51 25.14
N SER A 882 -37.66 -13.00 26.21
CA SER A 882 -37.54 -13.56 27.57
C SER A 882 -38.40 -14.80 27.79
N ALA A 883 -39.40 -15.05 26.95
CA ALA A 883 -40.29 -16.21 27.06
C ALA A 883 -39.68 -17.52 26.53
N ASP A 884 -38.66 -17.43 25.68
CA ASP A 884 -37.93 -18.57 25.10
C ASP A 884 -36.42 -18.40 25.39
N PRO A 885 -35.96 -18.78 26.60
CA PRO A 885 -34.56 -18.63 26.99
C PRO A 885 -33.68 -19.55 26.14
N GLY A 886 -32.86 -18.94 25.27
CA GLY A 886 -31.91 -19.64 24.42
C GLY A 886 -30.87 -20.43 25.23
N PRO A 887 -30.14 -21.37 24.60
CA PRO A 887 -29.31 -22.39 25.27
C PRO A 887 -28.17 -21.84 26.12
N VAL A 888 -27.82 -20.55 25.96
CA VAL A 888 -26.74 -19.88 26.69
C VAL A 888 -27.23 -18.87 27.74
N SER A 889 -28.56 -18.72 27.91
CA SER A 889 -29.15 -17.63 28.71
C SER A 889 -28.72 -17.63 30.18
N ASP A 890 -28.42 -18.79 30.75
CA ASP A 890 -27.93 -18.91 32.14
C ASP A 890 -26.50 -18.36 32.32
N TYR A 891 -25.74 -18.21 31.23
CA TYR A 891 -24.33 -17.79 31.20
C TYR A 891 -24.11 -16.40 30.56
N GLU A 892 -25.20 -15.73 30.18
CA GLU A 892 -25.17 -14.39 29.59
C GLU A 892 -24.60 -13.34 30.55
N THR A 893 -23.81 -12.42 30.01
CA THR A 893 -23.24 -11.25 30.69
C THR A 893 -23.21 -10.06 29.73
N LEU A 894 -22.97 -8.85 30.24
CA LEU A 894 -22.39 -7.82 29.37
C LEU A 894 -20.93 -8.17 29.05
N ILE A 895 -20.55 -8.01 27.79
CA ILE A 895 -19.17 -8.14 27.28
C ILE A 895 -18.65 -6.77 26.85
N HIS A 896 -17.35 -6.53 26.92
CA HIS A 896 -16.66 -5.31 26.48
C HIS A 896 -16.68 -5.17 24.94
N GLY A 897 -16.42 -6.26 24.21
CA GLY A 897 -16.61 -6.38 22.75
C GLY A 897 -15.46 -5.88 21.87
N ASP A 898 -14.59 -5.00 22.35
CA ASP A 898 -13.34 -4.62 21.67
C ASP A 898 -12.08 -4.77 22.55
N VAL A 899 -11.97 -5.92 23.21
CA VAL A 899 -10.82 -6.29 24.07
C VAL A 899 -9.56 -6.54 23.23
N LYS A 900 -8.50 -5.78 23.49
CA LYS A 900 -7.16 -5.88 22.89
C LYS A 900 -6.20 -4.93 23.62
N SER A 901 -4.89 -5.16 23.51
CA SER A 901 -3.85 -4.35 24.19
C SER A 901 -3.90 -2.86 23.83
N GLU A 902 -4.32 -2.47 22.62
CA GLU A 902 -4.45 -1.04 22.26
C GLU A 902 -5.60 -0.31 22.95
N ASN A 903 -6.56 -1.05 23.51
CA ASN A 903 -7.72 -0.54 24.23
C ASN A 903 -7.55 -0.73 25.75
N MET A 904 -6.31 -0.87 26.23
CA MET A 904 -5.98 -1.15 27.63
C MET A 904 -4.81 -0.28 28.10
N PHE A 905 -4.94 0.27 29.30
CA PHE A 905 -3.82 0.89 30.03
C PHE A 905 -3.42 0.00 31.20
N ALA A 906 -2.13 0.02 31.55
CA ALA A 906 -1.60 -0.71 32.70
C ALA A 906 -1.01 0.24 33.75
N SER A 907 -1.08 -0.20 35.00
CA SER A 907 -0.28 0.31 36.12
C SER A 907 1.24 0.17 35.82
N PRO A 908 2.12 0.94 36.48
CA PRO A 908 3.58 0.80 36.32
C PRO A 908 4.15 -0.58 36.66
N SER A 909 3.51 -1.37 37.54
CA SER A 909 3.90 -2.76 37.81
C SER A 909 3.32 -3.76 36.80
N GLY A 910 2.27 -3.38 36.07
CA GLY A 910 1.53 -4.27 35.17
C GLY A 910 0.57 -5.24 35.87
N GLU A 911 0.41 -5.13 37.19
CA GLU A 911 -0.46 -5.99 38.02
C GLU A 911 -1.94 -5.59 37.96
N GLU A 912 -2.20 -4.32 37.68
CA GLU A 912 -3.54 -3.74 37.47
C GLU A 912 -3.65 -3.14 36.07
N VAL A 913 -4.83 -3.27 35.45
CA VAL A 913 -5.15 -2.74 34.12
C VAL A 913 -6.54 -2.09 34.09
N ALA A 914 -6.77 -1.21 33.12
CA ALA A 914 -8.05 -0.58 32.85
C ALA A 914 -8.34 -0.61 31.35
N PHE A 915 -9.53 -1.08 30.96
CA PHE A 915 -9.98 -1.08 29.56
C PHE A 915 -10.73 0.21 29.18
N VAL A 916 -10.71 0.52 27.88
CA VAL A 916 -11.37 1.68 27.27
C VAL A 916 -12.01 1.32 25.91
N ASP A 917 -12.80 2.24 25.36
CA ASP A 917 -13.51 2.13 24.06
C ASP A 917 -14.70 1.15 24.03
N PHE A 918 -15.62 1.31 24.99
CA PHE A 918 -16.84 0.50 25.21
C PHE A 918 -17.94 0.67 24.13
N GLN A 919 -17.58 0.94 22.87
CA GLN A 919 -18.49 1.13 21.74
C GLN A 919 -19.34 -0.10 21.39
N TYR A 920 -18.86 -1.28 21.76
CA TYR A 920 -19.46 -2.56 21.40
C TYR A 920 -19.97 -3.32 22.63
N VAL A 921 -20.12 -2.62 23.77
CA VAL A 921 -20.62 -3.24 24.99
C VAL A 921 -22.07 -3.71 24.80
N GLY A 922 -22.40 -4.88 25.32
CA GLY A 922 -23.73 -5.47 25.17
C GLY A 922 -23.78 -6.89 25.66
N LEU A 923 -24.96 -7.50 25.55
CA LEU A 923 -25.21 -8.85 26.03
C LEU A 923 -24.50 -9.90 25.15
N GLY A 924 -23.93 -10.93 25.78
CA GLY A 924 -23.19 -12.01 25.14
C GLY A 924 -22.52 -12.93 26.17
N LEU A 925 -21.51 -13.70 25.74
CA LEU A 925 -20.72 -14.57 26.63
C LEU A 925 -19.28 -14.04 26.78
N GLY A 926 -18.77 -14.00 28.02
CA GLY A 926 -17.42 -13.46 28.30
C GLY A 926 -16.27 -14.17 27.55
N VAL A 927 -16.47 -15.42 27.13
CA VAL A 927 -15.54 -16.17 26.26
C VAL A 927 -15.30 -15.51 24.89
N CYS A 928 -16.24 -14.71 24.38
CA CYS A 928 -16.06 -13.96 23.13
C CYS A 928 -14.96 -12.89 23.25
N ASP A 929 -14.87 -12.23 24.40
CA ASP A 929 -13.81 -11.27 24.70
C ASP A 929 -12.47 -11.97 24.98
N LEU A 930 -12.49 -13.13 25.62
CA LEU A 930 -11.30 -13.97 25.80
C LEU A 930 -10.71 -14.43 24.46
N ALA A 931 -11.55 -14.88 23.52
CA ALA A 931 -11.09 -15.38 22.22
C ALA A 931 -10.32 -14.28 21.47
N LYS A 932 -10.83 -13.06 21.57
CA LYS A 932 -10.21 -11.85 21.04
C LYS A 932 -8.91 -11.49 21.76
N LEU A 933 -8.89 -11.48 23.10
CA LEU A 933 -7.69 -11.20 23.91
C LEU A 933 -6.57 -12.20 23.60
N PHE A 934 -6.90 -13.50 23.57
CA PHE A 934 -5.93 -14.59 23.39
C PHE A 934 -5.31 -14.54 21.98
N THR A 935 -6.10 -14.24 20.94
CA THR A 935 -5.52 -14.05 19.62
C THR A 935 -4.75 -12.73 19.48
N CYS A 936 -5.26 -11.61 19.99
CA CYS A 936 -4.69 -10.29 19.69
C CYS A 936 -3.52 -9.87 20.60
N SER A 937 -3.42 -10.41 21.82
CA SER A 937 -2.64 -9.77 22.87
C SER A 937 -1.95 -10.72 23.86
N VAL A 938 -2.37 -11.99 24.01
CA VAL A 938 -1.60 -12.97 24.79
C VAL A 938 -0.44 -13.51 23.92
N PRO A 939 0.79 -13.65 24.43
CA PRO A 939 1.88 -14.27 23.66
C PRO A 939 1.56 -15.72 23.27
N ALA A 940 1.89 -16.14 22.05
CA ALA A 940 1.71 -17.53 21.63
C ALA A 940 2.45 -18.54 22.54
N THR A 941 3.58 -18.14 23.12
CA THR A 941 4.36 -18.98 24.07
C THR A 941 3.58 -19.31 25.34
N GLU A 942 2.78 -18.37 25.86
CA GLU A 942 1.94 -18.57 27.03
C GLU A 942 0.79 -19.53 26.71
N LEU A 943 0.12 -19.35 25.58
CA LEU A 943 -0.96 -20.24 25.12
C LEU A 943 -0.47 -21.69 24.93
N MET A 944 0.74 -21.86 24.41
CA MET A 944 1.38 -23.17 24.18
C MET A 944 2.05 -23.77 25.42
N GLY A 945 2.14 -23.08 26.55
CA GLY A 945 2.83 -23.57 27.75
C GLY A 945 4.36 -23.73 27.59
N GLY A 946 4.99 -22.87 26.79
CA GLY A 946 6.45 -22.80 26.64
C GLY A 946 7.08 -23.68 25.55
N THR A 947 6.35 -24.59 24.91
CA THR A 947 6.88 -25.45 23.83
C THR A 947 6.90 -24.74 22.47
N ALA A 948 7.75 -23.72 22.33
CA ALA A 948 7.94 -22.96 21.08
C ALA A 948 8.79 -23.70 20.03
N GLY A 949 8.35 -24.89 19.59
CA GLY A 949 9.13 -25.74 18.70
C GLY A 949 8.30 -26.69 17.83
N GLY A 950 8.01 -26.28 16.59
CA GLY A 950 7.72 -27.20 15.48
C GLY A 950 6.45 -28.04 15.56
N THR A 951 5.38 -27.57 16.22
CA THR A 951 4.10 -28.29 16.24
C THR A 951 3.42 -28.34 14.87
N ASN A 952 2.93 -29.52 14.49
CA ASN A 952 2.39 -29.83 13.17
C ASN A 952 1.07 -29.07 12.90
N ILE A 953 0.98 -28.38 11.76
CA ILE A 953 -0.06 -27.36 11.44
C ILE A 953 -1.46 -27.98 11.14
N GLN A 954 -1.58 -29.31 11.19
CA GLN A 954 -2.79 -30.06 10.81
C GLN A 954 -3.89 -30.14 11.89
N GLY A 955 -3.72 -29.45 13.03
CA GLY A 955 -4.73 -29.33 14.09
C GLY A 955 -4.11 -29.38 15.49
N LEU A 956 -4.52 -28.48 16.37
CA LEU A 956 -4.00 -28.32 17.73
C LEU A 956 -5.09 -28.55 18.80
N GLU A 957 -4.82 -29.46 19.74
CA GLU A 957 -5.64 -29.66 20.95
C GLU A 957 -5.51 -28.48 21.93
N MET A 958 -6.44 -28.35 22.88
CA MET A 958 -6.32 -27.35 23.96
C MET A 958 -5.02 -27.58 24.75
N GLN A 959 -4.09 -26.62 24.66
CA GLN A 959 -2.78 -26.76 25.28
C GLN A 959 -2.81 -26.47 26.79
N PRO A 960 -1.82 -26.92 27.58
CA PRO A 960 -1.79 -26.69 29.03
C PRO A 960 -1.81 -25.20 29.41
N GLY A 961 -1.18 -24.33 28.60
CA GLY A 961 -1.17 -22.88 28.79
C GLY A 961 -2.54 -22.23 28.58
N GLU A 962 -3.17 -22.46 27.42
CA GLU A 962 -4.57 -22.10 27.14
C GLU A 962 -5.49 -22.55 28.28
N LYS A 963 -5.40 -23.82 28.70
CA LYS A 963 -6.22 -24.37 29.78
C LYS A 963 -5.98 -23.69 31.12
N ALA A 964 -4.72 -23.39 31.49
CA ALA A 964 -4.39 -22.72 32.74
C ALA A 964 -4.95 -21.30 32.81
N LEU A 965 -4.85 -20.53 31.72
CA LEU A 965 -5.40 -19.17 31.64
C LEU A 965 -6.94 -19.16 31.69
N LEU A 966 -7.60 -20.14 31.05
CA LEU A 966 -9.05 -20.31 31.13
C LEU A 966 -9.52 -20.73 32.52
N LEU A 967 -8.79 -21.62 33.21
CA LEU A 967 -9.08 -22.01 34.60
C LEU A 967 -8.86 -20.85 35.57
N HIS A 968 -7.86 -20.00 35.34
CA HIS A 968 -7.65 -18.77 36.12
C HIS A 968 -8.83 -17.81 35.93
N TYR A 969 -9.26 -17.57 34.69
CA TYR A 969 -10.41 -16.73 34.41
C TYR A 969 -11.71 -17.25 35.05
N ILE A 970 -12.02 -18.54 34.92
CA ILE A 970 -13.29 -19.10 35.42
C ILE A 970 -13.37 -19.04 36.94
N ASP A 971 -12.28 -19.34 37.65
CA ASP A 971 -12.16 -19.21 39.11
C ASP A 971 -12.45 -17.77 39.60
N GLN A 972 -11.96 -16.76 38.88
CA GLN A 972 -12.24 -15.36 39.21
C GLN A 972 -13.68 -14.95 38.83
N LEU A 973 -14.23 -15.49 37.73
CA LEU A 973 -15.58 -15.21 37.26
C LEU A 973 -16.64 -15.74 38.23
N GLU A 974 -16.47 -16.97 38.72
CA GLU A 974 -17.35 -17.59 39.72
C GLU A 974 -17.29 -16.83 41.05
N LYS A 975 -16.11 -16.39 41.48
CA LYS A 975 -15.92 -15.55 42.68
C LYS A 975 -16.62 -14.19 42.57
N SER A 976 -16.54 -13.53 41.41
CA SER A 976 -17.18 -12.22 41.17
C SER A 976 -18.71 -12.33 41.05
N SER A 977 -19.21 -13.36 40.36
CA SER A 977 -20.65 -13.54 40.09
C SER A 977 -21.44 -14.23 41.20
N GLY A 978 -20.78 -15.06 42.03
CA GLY A 978 -21.45 -15.99 42.93
C GLY A 978 -22.18 -17.15 42.22
N LYS A 979 -21.93 -17.36 40.93
CA LYS A 979 -22.52 -18.42 40.09
C LYS A 979 -21.45 -19.45 39.71
N VAL A 980 -21.89 -20.66 39.35
CA VAL A 980 -21.01 -21.76 38.90
C VAL A 980 -21.15 -21.92 37.38
N TYR A 981 -20.02 -22.08 36.69
CA TYR A 981 -19.93 -22.29 35.26
C TYR A 981 -19.28 -23.67 34.99
N PRO A 982 -20.07 -24.72 34.71
CA PRO A 982 -19.53 -26.05 34.47
C PRO A 982 -18.46 -26.06 33.36
N TRP A 983 -17.29 -26.63 33.67
CA TRP A 983 -16.11 -26.56 32.80
C TRP A 983 -16.34 -27.11 31.39
N ASP A 984 -17.13 -28.19 31.26
CA ASP A 984 -17.48 -28.80 29.98
C ASP A 984 -18.37 -27.89 29.11
N ILE A 985 -19.32 -27.18 29.73
CA ILE A 985 -20.16 -26.17 29.07
C ILE A 985 -19.33 -24.94 28.71
N PHE A 986 -18.47 -24.48 29.62
CA PHE A 986 -17.54 -23.38 29.40
C PHE A 986 -16.63 -23.63 28.20
N VAL A 987 -16.04 -24.84 28.10
CA VAL A 987 -15.19 -25.23 26.96
C VAL A 987 -15.97 -25.23 25.64
N ARG A 988 -17.23 -25.69 25.62
CA ARG A 988 -18.06 -25.61 24.39
C ARG A 988 -18.29 -24.17 23.94
N HIS A 989 -18.61 -23.27 24.88
CA HIS A 989 -18.79 -21.85 24.56
C HIS A 989 -17.47 -21.19 24.13
N TRP A 990 -16.34 -21.58 24.73
CA TRP A 990 -14.99 -21.17 24.33
C TRP A 990 -14.66 -21.60 22.90
N GLU A 991 -14.87 -22.87 22.56
CA GLU A 991 -14.59 -23.39 21.21
C GLU A 991 -15.50 -22.73 20.16
N ALA A 992 -16.78 -22.53 20.46
CA ALA A 992 -17.69 -21.75 19.62
C ALA A 992 -17.19 -20.31 19.41
N ALA A 993 -16.73 -19.63 20.47
CA ALA A 993 -16.18 -18.28 20.39
C ALA A 993 -14.92 -18.20 19.50
N LEU A 994 -14.04 -19.20 19.54
CA LEU A 994 -12.89 -19.29 18.64
C LEU A 994 -13.33 -19.47 17.17
N VAL A 995 -14.37 -20.26 16.90
CA VAL A 995 -14.91 -20.44 15.54
C VAL A 995 -15.55 -19.15 15.01
N ASP A 996 -16.34 -18.41 15.78
CA ASP A 996 -16.89 -17.11 15.34
C ASP A 996 -15.79 -16.07 15.11
N TRP A 997 -14.78 -16.06 15.97
CA TRP A 997 -13.66 -15.14 15.87
C TRP A 997 -12.78 -15.44 14.65
N LEU A 998 -12.52 -16.72 14.34
CA LEU A 998 -11.86 -17.11 13.10
C LEU A 998 -12.70 -16.73 11.87
N ARG A 999 -14.02 -17.02 11.87
CA ARG A 999 -14.94 -16.57 10.81
C ARG A 999 -14.82 -15.06 10.58
N PHE A 1000 -14.77 -14.28 11.66
CA PHE A 1000 -14.58 -12.84 11.57
C PHE A 1000 -13.24 -12.47 10.93
N GLN A 1001 -12.11 -13.06 11.37
CA GLN A 1001 -10.80 -12.82 10.76
C GLN A 1001 -10.75 -13.25 9.29
N ALA A 1002 -11.19 -14.46 8.95
CA ALA A 1002 -11.26 -14.94 7.56
C ALA A 1002 -12.09 -14.01 6.64
N SER A 1003 -13.09 -13.30 7.20
CA SER A 1003 -13.95 -12.38 6.46
C SER A 1003 -13.44 -10.94 6.30
N TRP A 1004 -12.44 -10.51 7.08
CA TRP A 1004 -12.00 -9.11 7.16
C TRP A 1004 -10.47 -8.91 7.14
N GLY A 1005 -9.70 -9.93 7.54
CA GLY A 1005 -8.24 -9.99 7.58
C GLY A 1005 -7.74 -10.80 8.79
N PHE A 1006 -6.50 -11.28 8.75
CA PHE A 1006 -5.90 -12.00 9.87
C PHE A 1006 -4.88 -11.14 10.64
N TRP A 1007 -4.86 -11.23 11.98
CA TRP A 1007 -3.84 -10.61 12.84
C TRP A 1007 -3.77 -11.26 14.23
N GLY A 1008 -2.61 -11.08 14.87
CA GLY A 1008 -2.29 -11.71 16.15
C GLY A 1008 -1.82 -13.15 15.95
N ASN A 1009 -2.15 -14.03 16.90
CA ASN A 1009 -1.82 -15.45 16.90
C ASN A 1009 -2.67 -16.26 15.90
N THR A 1010 -2.64 -15.87 14.62
CA THR A 1010 -3.40 -16.52 13.54
C THR A 1010 -3.11 -18.01 13.45
N ASP A 1011 -1.83 -18.40 13.43
CA ASP A 1011 -1.42 -19.81 13.28
C ASP A 1011 -1.97 -20.69 14.42
N TRP A 1012 -2.04 -20.15 15.65
CA TRP A 1012 -2.67 -20.83 16.80
C TRP A 1012 -4.19 -20.91 16.66
N LEU A 1013 -4.86 -19.80 16.32
CA LEU A 1013 -6.31 -19.75 16.15
C LEU A 1013 -6.77 -20.71 15.04
N GLU A 1014 -6.11 -20.67 13.89
CA GLU A 1014 -6.35 -21.60 12.78
C GLU A 1014 -6.12 -23.04 13.20
N ALA A 1015 -5.00 -23.37 13.84
CA ALA A 1015 -4.70 -24.74 14.25
C ALA A 1015 -5.70 -25.26 15.31
N ARG A 1016 -6.11 -24.43 16.28
CA ARG A 1016 -7.16 -24.77 17.25
C ARG A 1016 -8.49 -25.03 16.56
N VAL A 1017 -8.92 -24.16 15.64
CA VAL A 1017 -10.20 -24.32 14.94
C VAL A 1017 -10.18 -25.49 13.94
N ARG A 1018 -9.05 -25.77 13.26
CA ARG A 1018 -8.90 -27.00 12.43
C ARG A 1018 -9.09 -28.27 13.27
N HIS A 1019 -8.65 -28.26 14.54
CA HIS A 1019 -8.91 -29.36 15.46
C HIS A 1019 -10.38 -29.41 15.87
N ILE A 1020 -10.93 -28.29 16.38
CA ILE A 1020 -12.33 -28.16 16.83
C ILE A 1020 -13.31 -28.68 15.75
N ILE A 1021 -13.18 -28.24 14.49
CA ILE A 1021 -14.05 -28.68 13.38
C ILE A 1021 -13.89 -30.18 13.06
N LYS A 1022 -12.74 -30.78 13.38
CA LYS A 1022 -12.42 -32.18 13.08
C LYS A 1022 -12.83 -33.15 14.19
N THR A 1023 -12.81 -32.72 15.45
CA THR A 1023 -13.10 -33.57 16.61
C THR A 1023 -14.44 -33.27 17.28
N SER A 1024 -14.88 -32.01 17.24
CA SER A 1024 -16.15 -31.58 17.85
C SER A 1024 -17.25 -31.67 16.79
N GLY A 1025 -18.26 -32.51 17.05
CA GLY A 1025 -19.55 -32.47 16.35
C GLY A 1025 -20.37 -31.26 16.80
N LEU A 1026 -19.89 -30.07 16.45
CA LEU A 1026 -20.47 -28.75 16.76
C LEU A 1026 -21.74 -28.45 15.95
#